data_AF-A0A674ASC2-F1
#
_entry.id   AF-A0A674ASC2-F1
#
_cell.length_a   1.000
_cell.length_b   1.000
_cell.length_c   1.000
_cell.angle_alpha   90.00
_cell.angle_beta   90.00
_cell.angle_gamma   90.00
#
_symmetry.space_group_name_H-M   'P 1'
#
loop_
_entity.id
_entity.type
_entity.pdbx_description
1 polymer ?
#
loop_
_entity_poly.entity_id
_entity_poly.type
_entity_poly.pdbx_seq_one_letter_code
_entity_poly.pdbx_strand_id
1 'polypeptide(L)'
;GCLLLVKLCIGMIDAGKAYNTANKQFVNGIRELAASSTKDEVIEILFDQAQRSVKTQLLTFVKEDLRKFKESKKQFDKVSEEKEAALTKNAQVPRNKQHEVEEATNILTATRKCFRHIVLDYVLQMLSFMYAHLTFFHQGYDLFSELQPLMKQLGGQLDQLVVDAAKEKRDMEQKHSTIQQKDFSNDDTKLEYNVDADNGIAMEGYLFKRASNAFKTWNRRWFSIQNNQLVYQKKFKDNPTVVVEDLRLCTVKHCEDIERRFCFEVVSPTKSCMMQADSEKLRQAWIKAVQNSIATAFREQGEDAEKLDRKSSTSTGSLESGGEPKEKSLKGESALQRVMVIGGNACCCDCGQPDPRWASINLGITLCIQCSGIHRSLGVHFSKVRSLTLDSWEPELLKLMCELGNGVINQIYEARREELGARKPRPADPRQEIEAYIRAKYVDRHFVRRPSDEELRSKVVSLSKQEKRLSSSSEHLPPRPPPPTPKLRPASNASSQSAATKGLEARRDSLFCPDELDSLFSYFDTSAKLRSSKYGSVLRSADSGIQNSADGSREMLATIPSTNSLAEAGKTHTHQPDESHSYPEVVVFSEPKEYSPGLQLYWASCARSLPDMAEALAHGGEVNWVNTDDDKRTPLIMAVQGGSLVTCEFLLQNAANVNQQDAQGRGPLHHATILGHTGQVCLFLKRGANQKAADIEEKTPLSMAVDAANADIVTLLRLAKMNEEMREAEGPYMQSGQYFTNSPTEMQYRKCMQEFINLQLDEP
;
A
#
# COMPACT_ATOMS: atom_id res chain seq x y z
N GLY A 1 -19.63 -56.54 -33.70
CA GLY A 1 -20.02 -57.05 -32.37
C GLY A 1 -19.03 -56.60 -31.31
N CYS A 2 -18.15 -57.50 -30.86
CA CYS A 2 -17.33 -57.32 -29.65
C CYS A 2 -16.47 -56.05 -29.61
N LEU A 3 -15.83 -55.65 -30.72
CA LEU A 3 -15.00 -54.43 -30.80
C LEU A 3 -15.77 -53.13 -30.45
N LEU A 4 -17.06 -53.03 -30.82
CA LEU A 4 -17.90 -51.89 -30.45
C LEU A 4 -18.21 -51.89 -28.94
N LEU A 5 -18.54 -53.06 -28.40
CA LEU A 5 -18.75 -53.26 -26.96
C LEU A 5 -17.47 -52.92 -26.17
N VAL A 6 -16.29 -53.26 -26.68
CA VAL A 6 -15.00 -52.89 -26.06
C VAL A 6 -14.82 -51.37 -25.99
N LYS A 7 -15.07 -50.66 -27.10
CA LYS A 7 -14.95 -49.20 -27.15
C LYS A 7 -15.93 -48.51 -26.18
N LEU A 8 -17.17 -49.01 -26.10
CA LEU A 8 -18.18 -48.52 -25.15
C LEU A 8 -17.79 -48.77 -23.69
N CYS A 9 -17.29 -49.96 -23.34
CA CYS A 9 -16.80 -50.24 -21.99
C CYS A 9 -15.64 -49.31 -21.58
N ILE A 10 -14.71 -49.00 -22.49
CA ILE A 10 -13.60 -48.07 -22.19
C ILE A 10 -14.13 -46.65 -21.96
N GLY A 11 -15.03 -46.16 -22.83
CA GLY A 11 -15.68 -44.86 -22.65
C GLY A 11 -16.43 -44.74 -21.31
N MET A 12 -17.16 -45.78 -20.92
CA MET A 12 -17.85 -45.86 -19.63
C MET A 12 -16.88 -45.78 -18.43
N ILE A 13 -15.72 -46.43 -18.51
CA ILE A 13 -14.69 -46.39 -17.46
C ILE A 13 -14.07 -44.99 -17.33
N ASP A 14 -13.75 -44.34 -18.45
CA ASP A 14 -13.13 -43.01 -18.40
C ASP A 14 -14.12 -41.91 -18.02
N ALA A 15 -15.39 -42.01 -18.43
CA ALA A 15 -16.48 -41.20 -17.90
C ALA A 15 -16.67 -41.41 -16.38
N GLY A 16 -16.60 -42.66 -15.90
CA GLY A 16 -16.68 -42.97 -14.48
C GLY A 16 -15.54 -42.37 -13.64
N LYS A 17 -14.33 -42.25 -14.19
CA LYS A 17 -13.20 -41.55 -13.54
C LYS A 17 -13.41 -40.03 -13.51
N ALA A 18 -13.88 -39.44 -14.61
CA ALA A 18 -14.18 -38.01 -14.69
C ALA A 18 -15.26 -37.64 -13.67
N TYR A 19 -16.38 -38.39 -13.65
CA TYR A 19 -17.47 -38.24 -12.68
C TYR A 19 -16.97 -38.31 -11.23
N ASN A 20 -16.18 -39.34 -10.87
CA ASN A 20 -15.61 -39.48 -9.52
C ASN A 20 -14.62 -38.37 -9.15
N THR A 21 -14.02 -37.68 -10.13
CA THR A 21 -13.10 -36.56 -9.89
C THR A 21 -13.89 -35.27 -9.66
N ALA A 22 -14.88 -35.00 -10.52
CA ALA A 22 -15.80 -33.86 -10.36
C ALA A 22 -16.60 -33.95 -9.04
N ASN A 23 -17.11 -35.13 -8.69
CA ASN A 23 -17.88 -35.31 -7.44
C ASN A 23 -17.03 -35.04 -6.18
N LYS A 24 -15.74 -35.41 -6.18
CA LYS A 24 -14.82 -35.05 -5.08
C LYS A 24 -14.61 -33.54 -4.97
N GLN A 25 -14.46 -32.85 -6.10
CA GLN A 25 -14.30 -31.39 -6.11
C GLN A 25 -15.59 -30.70 -5.62
N PHE A 26 -16.76 -31.18 -6.05
CA PHE A 26 -18.06 -30.68 -5.62
C PHE A 26 -18.29 -30.83 -4.11
N VAL A 27 -18.04 -32.03 -3.55
CA VAL A 27 -18.16 -32.28 -2.10
C VAL A 27 -17.17 -31.44 -1.29
N ASN A 28 -15.94 -31.25 -1.78
CA ASN A 28 -14.97 -30.36 -1.13
C ASN A 28 -15.43 -28.90 -1.14
N GLY A 29 -15.96 -28.39 -2.27
CA GLY A 29 -16.48 -27.03 -2.36
C GLY A 29 -17.66 -26.76 -1.43
N ILE A 30 -18.54 -27.74 -1.23
CA ILE A 30 -19.63 -27.66 -0.23
C ILE A 30 -19.06 -27.61 1.19
N ARG A 31 -18.02 -28.40 1.50
CA ARG A 31 -17.35 -28.38 2.81
C ARG A 31 -16.66 -27.04 3.09
N GLU A 32 -15.99 -26.47 2.10
CA GLU A 32 -15.34 -25.15 2.21
C GLU A 32 -16.39 -24.04 2.44
N LEU A 33 -17.52 -24.09 1.71
CA LEU A 33 -18.65 -23.18 1.93
C LEU A 33 -19.25 -23.34 3.33
N ALA A 34 -19.48 -24.58 3.79
CA ALA A 34 -19.99 -24.86 5.13
C ALA A 34 -19.03 -24.36 6.23
N ALA A 35 -17.71 -24.51 6.05
CA ALA A 35 -16.71 -24.01 7.00
C ALA A 35 -16.70 -22.47 7.12
N SER A 36 -17.14 -21.75 6.08
CA SER A 36 -17.35 -20.29 6.15
C SER A 36 -18.63 -19.88 6.89
N SER A 37 -19.59 -20.81 7.02
CA SER A 37 -20.87 -20.62 7.72
C SER A 37 -20.78 -21.17 9.14
N THR A 38 -20.34 -20.34 10.08
CA THR A 38 -20.18 -20.77 11.48
C THR A 38 -21.51 -21.25 12.10
N LYS A 39 -21.48 -22.46 12.70
CA LYS A 39 -22.48 -23.08 13.61
C LYS A 39 -23.57 -23.98 13.01
N ASP A 40 -23.23 -25.03 12.27
CA ASP A 40 -24.14 -26.18 12.09
C ASP A 40 -23.41 -27.54 12.15
N GLU A 41 -23.40 -28.17 13.33
CA GLU A 41 -22.77 -29.48 13.58
C GLU A 41 -23.38 -30.63 12.75
N VAL A 42 -24.66 -30.47 12.36
CA VAL A 42 -25.43 -31.48 11.59
C VAL A 42 -24.80 -31.76 10.23
N ILE A 43 -24.15 -30.74 9.61
CA ILE A 43 -23.59 -30.85 8.26
C ILE A 43 -22.33 -31.74 8.26
N GLU A 44 -21.41 -31.59 9.22
CA GLU A 44 -20.17 -32.37 9.23
C GLU A 44 -20.40 -33.87 9.41
N ILE A 45 -21.28 -34.26 10.34
CA ILE A 45 -21.54 -35.66 10.68
C ILE A 45 -22.12 -36.42 9.47
N LEU A 46 -23.04 -35.78 8.73
CA LEU A 46 -23.66 -36.40 7.56
C LEU A 46 -22.63 -36.65 6.44
N PHE A 47 -21.75 -35.68 6.20
CA PHE A 47 -20.75 -35.77 5.15
C PHE A 47 -19.68 -36.84 5.44
N ASP A 48 -19.25 -37.00 6.69
CA ASP A 48 -18.23 -37.98 7.05
C ASP A 48 -18.77 -39.42 6.94
N GLN A 49 -19.98 -39.67 7.44
CA GLN A 49 -20.66 -40.97 7.33
C GLN A 49 -20.84 -41.39 5.85
N ALA A 50 -21.40 -40.50 5.02
CA ALA A 50 -21.61 -40.75 3.59
C ALA A 50 -20.28 -40.93 2.83
N GLN A 51 -19.26 -40.12 3.15
CA GLN A 51 -17.95 -40.20 2.50
C GLN A 51 -17.24 -41.51 2.80
N ARG A 52 -17.27 -42.03 4.04
CA ARG A 52 -16.57 -43.28 4.40
C ARG A 52 -17.19 -44.52 3.75
N SER A 53 -18.52 -44.62 3.76
CA SER A 53 -19.25 -45.77 3.20
C SER A 53 -19.07 -45.87 1.67
N VAL A 54 -19.46 -44.81 0.95
CA VAL A 54 -19.49 -44.79 -0.53
C VAL A 54 -18.08 -44.90 -1.12
N LYS A 55 -17.09 -44.18 -0.57
CA LYS A 55 -15.71 -44.17 -1.09
C LYS A 55 -15.06 -45.56 -1.03
N THR A 56 -15.32 -46.33 0.01
CA THR A 56 -14.66 -47.63 0.23
C THR A 56 -15.19 -48.66 -0.78
N GLN A 57 -16.50 -48.77 -0.93
CA GLN A 57 -17.14 -49.70 -1.88
C GLN A 57 -16.79 -49.37 -3.34
N LEU A 58 -16.85 -48.09 -3.74
CA LEU A 58 -16.44 -47.64 -5.09
C LEU A 58 -14.96 -47.92 -5.37
N LEU A 59 -14.07 -47.75 -4.39
CA LEU A 59 -12.65 -48.05 -4.56
C LEU A 59 -12.41 -49.55 -4.75
N THR A 60 -13.10 -50.42 -4.01
CA THR A 60 -12.99 -51.88 -4.19
C THR A 60 -13.48 -52.29 -5.58
N PHE A 61 -14.70 -51.87 -5.98
CA PHE A 61 -15.26 -52.20 -7.30
C PHE A 61 -14.35 -51.75 -8.47
N VAL A 62 -13.85 -50.51 -8.43
CA VAL A 62 -13.01 -49.95 -9.50
C VAL A 62 -11.59 -50.53 -9.50
N LYS A 63 -11.01 -50.82 -8.32
CA LYS A 63 -9.63 -51.33 -8.25
C LYS A 63 -9.55 -52.84 -8.43
N GLU A 64 -10.51 -53.62 -7.95
CA GLU A 64 -10.39 -55.07 -7.86
C GLU A 64 -11.22 -55.77 -8.92
N ASP A 65 -12.54 -55.57 -8.93
CA ASP A 65 -13.44 -56.35 -9.77
C ASP A 65 -13.36 -55.91 -11.25
N LEU A 66 -13.37 -54.60 -11.49
CA LEU A 66 -13.15 -54.05 -12.83
C LEU A 66 -11.76 -54.39 -13.40
N ARG A 67 -10.74 -54.55 -12.53
CA ARG A 67 -9.39 -54.96 -12.95
C ARG A 67 -9.34 -56.42 -13.38
N LYS A 68 -9.91 -57.34 -12.58
CA LYS A 68 -10.01 -58.77 -12.91
C LYS A 68 -10.72 -58.98 -14.25
N PHE A 69 -11.85 -58.30 -14.44
CA PHE A 69 -12.58 -58.33 -15.71
C PHE A 69 -11.73 -57.83 -16.89
N LYS A 70 -11.00 -56.72 -16.72
CA LYS A 70 -10.14 -56.15 -17.78
C LYS A 70 -9.01 -57.08 -18.22
N GLU A 71 -8.37 -57.80 -17.30
CA GLU A 71 -7.28 -58.73 -17.68
C GLU A 71 -7.83 -59.99 -18.36
N SER A 72 -8.90 -60.58 -17.83
CA SER A 72 -9.60 -61.70 -18.48
C SER A 72 -10.04 -61.37 -19.91
N LYS A 73 -10.55 -60.15 -20.12
CA LYS A 73 -10.89 -59.63 -21.44
C LYS A 73 -9.70 -59.57 -22.40
N LYS A 74 -8.60 -58.97 -21.96
CA LYS A 74 -7.36 -58.85 -22.75
C LYS A 74 -6.81 -60.23 -23.14
N GLN A 75 -6.94 -61.21 -22.25
CA GLN A 75 -6.54 -62.60 -22.51
C GLN A 75 -7.48 -63.29 -23.50
N PHE A 76 -8.79 -63.03 -23.43
CA PHE A 76 -9.77 -63.46 -24.43
C PHE A 76 -9.47 -62.88 -25.83
N ASP A 77 -9.26 -61.56 -25.93
CA ASP A 77 -8.98 -60.89 -27.20
C ASP A 77 -7.71 -61.49 -27.85
N LYS A 78 -6.62 -61.64 -27.09
CA LYS A 78 -5.35 -62.25 -27.55
C LYS A 78 -5.53 -63.68 -28.08
N VAL A 79 -6.21 -64.55 -27.33
CA VAL A 79 -6.39 -65.96 -27.74
C VAL A 79 -7.38 -66.08 -28.91
N SER A 80 -8.27 -65.10 -29.09
CA SER A 80 -9.11 -64.99 -30.30
C SER A 80 -8.25 -64.73 -31.55
N GLU A 81 -7.35 -63.75 -31.49
CA GLU A 81 -6.43 -63.42 -32.59
C GLU A 81 -5.49 -64.59 -32.92
N GLU A 82 -4.89 -65.24 -31.90
CA GLU A 82 -4.03 -66.42 -32.08
C GLU A 82 -4.74 -67.58 -32.78
N LYS A 83 -6.01 -67.82 -32.43
CA LYS A 83 -6.86 -68.83 -33.07
C LYS A 83 -7.20 -68.48 -34.51
N GLU A 84 -7.43 -67.20 -34.83
CA GLU A 84 -7.73 -66.73 -36.19
C GLU A 84 -6.50 -66.80 -37.10
N ALA A 85 -5.32 -66.46 -36.57
CA ALA A 85 -4.04 -66.71 -37.23
C ALA A 85 -3.79 -68.21 -37.47
N ALA A 86 -4.07 -69.07 -36.48
CA ALA A 86 -3.93 -70.52 -36.62
C ALA A 86 -4.91 -71.13 -37.64
N LEU A 87 -6.16 -70.63 -37.70
CA LEU A 87 -7.14 -71.00 -38.74
C LEU A 87 -6.62 -70.64 -40.13
N THR A 88 -6.08 -69.42 -40.29
CA THR A 88 -5.56 -68.91 -41.55
C THR A 88 -4.33 -69.70 -42.00
N LYS A 89 -3.36 -69.95 -41.10
CA LYS A 89 -2.18 -70.79 -41.36
C LYS A 89 -2.62 -72.18 -41.84
N ASN A 90 -3.54 -72.83 -41.13
CA ASN A 90 -4.03 -74.17 -41.47
C ASN A 90 -4.76 -74.23 -42.82
N ALA A 91 -5.53 -73.19 -43.18
CA ALA A 91 -6.22 -73.12 -44.47
C ALA A 91 -5.30 -72.87 -45.67
N GLN A 92 -4.13 -72.23 -45.44
CA GLN A 92 -3.19 -71.84 -46.50
C GLN A 92 -2.08 -72.85 -46.78
N VAL A 93 -1.88 -73.89 -45.95
CA VAL A 93 -0.80 -74.87 -46.17
C VAL A 93 -1.05 -75.68 -47.47
N PRO A 94 -0.09 -75.72 -48.41
CA PRO A 94 -0.18 -76.57 -49.59
C PRO A 94 -0.26 -78.07 -49.26
N ARG A 95 -1.22 -78.77 -49.87
CA ARG A 95 -1.49 -80.21 -49.62
C ARG A 95 -0.33 -81.15 -49.96
N ASN A 96 0.67 -80.72 -50.73
CA ASN A 96 1.85 -81.51 -51.07
C ASN A 96 2.90 -81.58 -49.94
N LYS A 97 2.69 -80.87 -48.83
CA LYS A 97 3.60 -80.85 -47.67
C LYS A 97 2.95 -81.40 -46.40
N GLN A 98 2.80 -82.72 -46.34
CA GLN A 98 2.08 -83.42 -45.27
C GLN A 98 2.51 -83.01 -43.84
N HIS A 99 3.82 -82.87 -43.58
CA HIS A 99 4.34 -82.45 -42.27
C HIS A 99 3.90 -81.04 -41.86
N GLU A 100 3.89 -80.07 -42.78
CA GLU A 100 3.43 -78.69 -42.49
C GLU A 100 1.91 -78.65 -42.23
N VAL A 101 1.14 -79.53 -42.88
CA VAL A 101 -0.31 -79.67 -42.67
C VAL A 101 -0.60 -80.22 -41.27
N GLU A 102 0.15 -81.23 -40.83
CA GLU A 102 0.02 -81.84 -39.50
C GLU A 102 0.42 -80.84 -38.38
N GLU A 103 1.54 -80.11 -38.55
CA GLU A 103 1.94 -79.05 -37.63
C GLU A 103 0.86 -77.96 -37.49
N ALA A 104 0.36 -77.42 -38.61
CA ALA A 104 -0.68 -76.39 -38.60
C ALA A 104 -2.00 -76.89 -37.99
N THR A 105 -2.34 -78.17 -38.18
CA THR A 105 -3.54 -78.81 -37.61
C THR A 105 -3.41 -78.99 -36.08
N ASN A 106 -2.21 -79.33 -35.61
CA ASN A 106 -1.92 -79.44 -34.18
C ASN A 106 -1.97 -78.06 -33.48
N ILE A 107 -1.36 -77.03 -34.08
CA ILE A 107 -1.43 -75.64 -33.59
C ILE A 107 -2.88 -75.14 -33.54
N LEU A 108 -3.67 -75.40 -34.58
CA LEU A 108 -5.09 -75.06 -34.63
C LEU A 108 -5.91 -75.80 -33.55
N THR A 109 -5.58 -77.06 -33.28
CA THR A 109 -6.26 -77.86 -32.25
C THR A 109 -5.94 -77.36 -30.83
N ALA A 110 -4.68 -77.00 -30.57
CA ALA A 110 -4.25 -76.43 -29.30
C ALA A 110 -4.88 -75.04 -29.04
N THR A 111 -4.81 -74.13 -30.01
CA THR A 111 -5.42 -72.78 -29.92
C THR A 111 -6.95 -72.86 -29.78
N ARG A 112 -7.64 -73.76 -30.49
CA ARG A 112 -9.08 -74.00 -30.31
C ARG A 112 -9.43 -74.49 -28.89
N LYS A 113 -8.61 -75.35 -28.27
CA LYS A 113 -8.81 -75.78 -26.88
C LYS A 113 -8.60 -74.61 -25.92
N CYS A 114 -7.49 -73.88 -26.04
CA CYS A 114 -7.19 -72.71 -25.21
C CYS A 114 -8.32 -71.66 -25.27
N PHE A 115 -8.76 -71.32 -26.49
CA PHE A 115 -9.87 -70.38 -26.71
C PHE A 115 -11.14 -70.80 -25.96
N ARG A 116 -11.53 -72.08 -25.99
CA ARG A 116 -12.73 -72.56 -25.30
C ARG A 116 -12.67 -72.35 -23.78
N HIS A 117 -11.51 -72.55 -23.16
CA HIS A 117 -11.35 -72.31 -21.72
C HIS A 117 -11.44 -70.81 -21.40
N ILE A 118 -10.68 -69.97 -22.11
CA ILE A 118 -10.65 -68.52 -21.87
C ILE A 118 -12.00 -67.85 -22.14
N VAL A 119 -12.81 -68.34 -23.10
CA VAL A 119 -14.19 -67.88 -23.31
C VAL A 119 -15.06 -68.12 -22.07
N LEU A 120 -14.95 -69.30 -21.44
CA LEU A 120 -15.73 -69.63 -20.24
C LEU A 120 -15.31 -68.77 -19.05
N ASP A 121 -14.00 -68.57 -18.86
CA ASP A 121 -13.46 -67.68 -17.82
C ASP A 121 -13.95 -66.23 -18.01
N TYR A 122 -13.95 -65.73 -19.25
CA TYR A 122 -14.44 -64.38 -19.57
C TYR A 122 -15.94 -64.21 -19.29
N VAL A 123 -16.77 -65.20 -19.64
CA VAL A 123 -18.22 -65.19 -19.33
C VAL A 123 -18.47 -65.25 -17.82
N LEU A 124 -17.69 -66.03 -17.07
CA LEU A 124 -17.76 -66.08 -15.60
C LEU A 124 -17.43 -64.72 -14.97
N GLN A 125 -16.41 -64.02 -15.48
CA GLN A 125 -16.06 -62.67 -15.02
C GLN A 125 -17.14 -61.62 -15.38
N MET A 126 -17.87 -61.77 -16.50
CA MET A 126 -19.03 -60.91 -16.79
C MET A 126 -20.16 -61.08 -15.77
N LEU A 127 -20.47 -62.32 -15.36
CA LEU A 127 -21.46 -62.59 -14.32
C LEU A 127 -21.03 -61.99 -12.97
N SER A 128 -19.75 -62.13 -12.61
CA SER A 128 -19.18 -61.51 -11.39
C SER A 128 -19.28 -59.98 -11.42
N PHE A 129 -19.03 -59.34 -12.57
CA PHE A 129 -19.18 -57.90 -12.73
C PHE A 129 -20.65 -57.44 -12.58
N MET A 130 -21.61 -58.18 -13.15
CA MET A 130 -23.04 -57.90 -12.99
C MET A 130 -23.49 -58.04 -11.53
N TYR A 131 -23.00 -59.04 -10.81
CA TYR A 131 -23.29 -59.22 -9.39
C TYR A 131 -22.74 -58.06 -8.55
N ALA A 132 -21.49 -57.65 -8.76
CA ALA A 132 -20.89 -56.51 -8.07
C ALA A 132 -21.63 -55.19 -8.36
N HIS A 133 -22.15 -55.00 -9.58
CA HIS A 133 -23.01 -53.87 -9.92
C HIS A 133 -24.32 -53.89 -9.13
N LEU A 134 -25.00 -55.05 -9.03
CA LEU A 134 -26.20 -55.21 -8.21
C LEU A 134 -25.94 -54.90 -6.72
N THR A 135 -24.82 -55.40 -6.17
CA THR A 135 -24.42 -55.14 -4.78
C THR A 135 -24.22 -53.64 -4.52
N PHE A 136 -23.57 -52.92 -5.43
CA PHE A 136 -23.35 -51.47 -5.33
C PHE A 136 -24.67 -50.68 -5.25
N PHE A 137 -25.66 -51.01 -6.09
CA PHE A 137 -26.96 -50.32 -6.07
C PHE A 137 -27.79 -50.63 -4.84
N HIS A 138 -27.74 -51.87 -4.32
CA HIS A 138 -28.37 -52.20 -3.03
C HIS A 138 -27.76 -51.42 -1.87
N GLN A 139 -26.42 -51.40 -1.76
CA GLN A 139 -25.72 -50.68 -0.70
C GLN A 139 -25.98 -49.16 -0.75
N GLY A 140 -26.13 -48.59 -1.95
CA GLY A 140 -26.57 -47.21 -2.13
C GLY A 140 -28.01 -46.97 -1.65
N TYR A 141 -28.94 -47.86 -1.99
CA TYR A 141 -30.35 -47.77 -1.59
C TYR A 141 -30.53 -47.85 -0.07
N ASP A 142 -29.82 -48.76 0.60
CA ASP A 142 -29.86 -48.92 2.05
C ASP A 142 -29.37 -47.62 2.74
N LEU A 143 -28.25 -47.06 2.29
CA LEU A 143 -27.71 -45.80 2.80
C LEU A 143 -28.68 -44.60 2.58
N PHE A 144 -29.34 -44.51 1.42
CA PHE A 144 -30.35 -43.46 1.20
C PHE A 144 -31.58 -43.63 2.09
N SER A 145 -31.94 -44.87 2.42
CA SER A 145 -33.03 -45.19 3.35
C SER A 145 -32.68 -44.78 4.78
N GLU A 146 -31.44 -45.01 5.23
CA GLU A 146 -30.92 -44.54 6.52
C GLU A 146 -30.84 -43.01 6.64
N LEU A 147 -30.55 -42.30 5.54
CA LEU A 147 -30.46 -40.83 5.51
C LEU A 147 -31.84 -40.14 5.45
N GLN A 148 -32.89 -40.85 5.05
CA GLN A 148 -34.23 -40.29 4.83
C GLN A 148 -34.83 -39.54 6.05
N PRO A 149 -34.70 -40.00 7.32
CA PRO A 149 -35.23 -39.29 8.47
C PRO A 149 -34.55 -37.93 8.69
N LEU A 150 -33.23 -37.87 8.51
CA LEU A 150 -32.47 -36.63 8.70
C LEU A 150 -32.77 -35.62 7.58
N MET A 151 -32.94 -36.08 6.33
CA MET A 151 -33.41 -35.21 5.25
C MET A 151 -34.78 -34.57 5.55
N LYS A 152 -35.70 -35.32 6.18
CA LYS A 152 -37.01 -34.78 6.62
C LYS A 152 -36.86 -33.77 7.76
N GLN A 153 -36.00 -34.05 8.74
CA GLN A 153 -35.71 -33.13 9.85
C GLN A 153 -35.13 -31.80 9.33
N LEU A 154 -34.14 -31.87 8.43
CA LEU A 154 -33.50 -30.70 7.84
C LEU A 154 -34.50 -29.86 7.02
N GLY A 155 -35.40 -30.53 6.28
CA GLY A 155 -36.51 -29.85 5.58
C GLY A 155 -37.41 -29.05 6.52
N GLY A 156 -37.86 -29.67 7.63
CA GLY A 156 -38.68 -28.98 8.63
C GLY A 156 -37.97 -27.83 9.34
N GLN A 157 -36.66 -27.94 9.59
CA GLN A 157 -35.85 -26.84 10.12
C GLN A 157 -35.73 -25.67 9.12
N LEU A 158 -35.55 -25.98 7.82
CA LEU A 158 -35.50 -24.97 6.77
C LEU A 158 -36.83 -24.23 6.62
N ASP A 159 -37.96 -24.95 6.62
CA ASP A 159 -39.29 -24.35 6.57
C ASP A 159 -39.54 -23.38 7.74
N GLN A 160 -39.13 -23.77 8.95
CA GLN A 160 -39.23 -22.91 10.14
C GLN A 160 -38.35 -21.65 10.01
N LEU A 161 -37.10 -21.79 9.57
CA LEU A 161 -36.20 -20.65 9.35
C LEU A 161 -36.73 -19.67 8.30
N VAL A 162 -37.38 -20.16 7.23
CA VAL A 162 -38.03 -19.32 6.21
C VAL A 162 -39.19 -18.53 6.82
N VAL A 163 -40.00 -19.14 7.69
CA VAL A 163 -41.09 -18.45 8.39
C VAL A 163 -40.56 -17.37 9.34
N ASP A 164 -39.52 -17.68 10.12
CA ASP A 164 -38.92 -16.73 11.06
C ASP A 164 -38.25 -15.55 10.35
N ALA A 165 -37.50 -15.79 9.27
CA ALA A 165 -36.93 -14.73 8.44
C ALA A 165 -38.02 -13.84 7.79
N ALA A 166 -39.14 -14.43 7.35
CA ALA A 166 -40.28 -13.70 6.81
C ALA A 166 -41.06 -12.89 7.87
N LYS A 167 -40.94 -13.24 9.14
CA LYS A 167 -41.45 -12.46 10.28
C LYS A 167 -40.50 -11.32 10.61
N GLU A 168 -39.21 -11.60 10.79
CA GLU A 168 -38.19 -10.57 11.11
C GLU A 168 -38.13 -9.49 10.02
N LYS A 169 -38.23 -9.88 8.73
CA LYS A 169 -38.32 -8.93 7.62
C LYS A 169 -39.52 -7.97 7.77
N ARG A 170 -40.70 -8.47 8.12
CA ARG A 170 -41.90 -7.63 8.32
C ARG A 170 -41.75 -6.69 9.52
N ASP A 171 -41.20 -7.18 10.63
CA ASP A 171 -40.91 -6.37 11.81
C ASP A 171 -39.90 -5.25 11.48
N MET A 172 -38.91 -5.54 10.62
CA MET A 172 -37.92 -4.57 10.14
C MET A 172 -38.53 -3.52 9.18
N GLU A 173 -39.38 -3.95 8.25
CA GLU A 173 -40.14 -3.06 7.35
C GLU A 173 -41.07 -2.10 8.14
N GLN A 174 -41.73 -2.59 9.19
CA GLN A 174 -42.56 -1.76 10.07
C GLN A 174 -41.73 -0.73 10.86
N LYS A 175 -40.57 -1.14 11.43
CA LYS A 175 -39.63 -0.22 12.08
C LYS A 175 -39.15 0.87 11.12
N HIS A 176 -38.77 0.49 9.90
CA HIS A 176 -38.30 1.42 8.88
C HIS A 176 -39.39 2.44 8.48
N SER A 177 -40.65 1.99 8.30
CA SER A 177 -41.79 2.88 8.07
C SER A 177 -42.02 3.87 9.22
N THR A 178 -41.89 3.42 10.47
CA THR A 178 -42.04 4.28 11.66
C THR A 178 -40.92 5.33 11.78
N ILE A 179 -39.69 4.98 11.39
CA ILE A 179 -38.56 5.93 11.34
C ILE A 179 -38.80 6.98 10.25
N GLN A 180 -39.15 6.56 9.03
CA GLN A 180 -39.45 7.49 7.94
C GLN A 180 -40.56 8.49 8.29
N GLN A 181 -41.63 8.04 8.96
CA GLN A 181 -42.70 8.92 9.42
C GLN A 181 -42.23 9.98 10.45
N LYS A 182 -41.24 9.66 11.28
CA LYS A 182 -40.64 10.60 12.25
C LYS A 182 -39.65 11.56 11.60
N ASP A 183 -38.88 11.12 10.61
CA ASP A 183 -37.90 11.96 9.92
C ASP A 183 -38.57 13.07 9.06
N PHE A 184 -39.84 12.89 8.67
CA PHE A 184 -40.62 13.96 8.01
C PHE A 184 -41.10 15.08 8.95
N SER A 185 -41.24 14.81 10.25
CA SER A 185 -41.32 15.88 11.26
C SER A 185 -39.91 16.39 11.54
N ASN A 186 -39.39 17.22 10.63
CA ASN A 186 -38.09 17.89 10.72
C ASN A 186 -38.12 19.00 11.79
N ASP A 187 -38.36 18.60 13.03
CA ASP A 187 -38.45 19.48 14.19
C ASP A 187 -37.18 19.34 15.03
N ASP A 188 -36.34 20.38 15.02
CA ASP A 188 -35.07 20.45 15.77
C ASP A 188 -35.24 20.43 17.31
N THR A 189 -36.38 19.99 17.84
CA THR A 189 -36.81 20.17 19.25
C THR A 189 -36.22 19.18 20.25
N LYS A 190 -35.39 18.22 19.81
CA LYS A 190 -34.59 17.35 20.70
C LYS A 190 -33.11 17.29 20.32
N LEU A 191 -32.46 18.46 20.30
CA LEU A 191 -31.01 18.55 20.51
C LEU A 191 -30.70 18.34 22.01
N GLU A 192 -30.87 17.09 22.46
CA GLU A 192 -30.56 16.67 23.84
C GLU A 192 -29.03 16.57 24.02
N TYR A 193 -28.40 17.70 24.39
CA TYR A 193 -27.12 17.66 25.08
C TYR A 193 -27.39 17.33 26.55
N ASN A 194 -26.82 16.24 27.06
CA ASN A 194 -26.97 15.85 28.47
C ASN A 194 -25.59 15.72 29.09
N VAL A 195 -25.22 16.70 29.93
CA VAL A 195 -23.91 16.73 30.60
C VAL A 195 -23.75 15.58 31.59
N ASP A 196 -24.87 15.02 32.07
CA ASP A 196 -24.95 13.93 33.04
C ASP A 196 -25.35 12.59 32.37
N ALA A 197 -25.01 12.38 31.09
CA ALA A 197 -25.33 11.15 30.37
C ALA A 197 -24.53 9.95 30.90
N ASP A 198 -25.19 8.80 31.09
CA ASP A 198 -24.59 7.55 31.63
C ASP A 198 -23.37 7.04 30.85
N ASN A 199 -23.19 7.48 29.60
CA ASN A 199 -22.06 7.13 28.73
C ASN A 199 -20.87 8.12 28.82
N GLY A 200 -20.98 9.19 29.60
CA GLY A 200 -19.95 10.23 29.73
C GLY A 200 -19.79 11.16 28.52
N ILE A 201 -20.72 11.12 27.56
CA ILE A 201 -20.68 11.95 26.34
C ILE A 201 -21.75 13.05 26.43
N ALA A 202 -21.31 14.29 26.63
CA ALA A 202 -22.20 15.43 26.82
C ALA A 202 -22.91 15.88 25.54
N MET A 203 -22.25 15.72 24.39
CA MET A 203 -22.80 15.98 23.05
C MET A 203 -21.91 15.29 22.00
N GLU A 204 -22.50 14.76 20.93
CA GLU A 204 -21.78 14.29 19.75
C GLU A 204 -22.48 14.66 18.43
N GLY A 205 -21.73 14.64 17.33
CA GLY A 205 -22.27 14.94 16.00
C GLY A 205 -21.23 15.46 15.00
N TYR A 206 -21.66 15.76 13.78
CA TYR A 206 -20.77 16.30 12.75
C TYR A 206 -20.55 17.82 12.90
N LEU A 207 -19.27 18.23 12.84
CA LEU A 207 -18.87 19.62 12.64
C LEU A 207 -17.81 19.71 11.53
N PHE A 208 -17.74 20.85 10.85
CA PHE A 208 -16.59 21.21 10.03
C PHE A 208 -15.55 21.92 10.90
N LYS A 209 -14.29 21.48 10.86
CA LYS A 209 -13.18 22.21 11.50
C LYS A 209 -12.25 22.84 10.48
N ARG A 210 -11.77 24.04 10.77
CA ARG A 210 -10.71 24.70 9.99
C ARG A 210 -9.36 24.12 10.39
N ALA A 211 -8.55 23.72 9.40
CA ALA A 211 -7.18 23.29 9.65
C ALA A 211 -6.31 24.47 10.13
N SER A 212 -5.39 24.21 11.05
CA SER A 212 -4.42 25.19 11.56
C SER A 212 -3.21 25.36 10.62
N ASN A 213 -3.20 24.71 9.46
CA ASN A 213 -2.15 24.85 8.45
C ASN A 213 -2.35 26.14 7.63
N ALA A 214 -1.31 26.54 6.88
CA ALA A 214 -1.33 27.77 6.07
C ALA A 214 -2.49 27.82 5.07
N PHE A 215 -2.96 26.66 4.59
CA PHE A 215 -4.06 26.50 3.64
C PHE A 215 -5.47 26.64 4.26
N LYS A 216 -5.59 26.67 5.61
CA LYS A 216 -6.85 26.89 6.35
C LYS A 216 -8.06 26.05 5.89
N THR A 217 -7.82 24.81 5.43
CA THR A 217 -8.86 23.98 4.79
C THR A 217 -9.93 23.49 5.76
N TRP A 218 -11.19 23.45 5.32
CA TRP A 218 -12.32 23.03 6.16
C TRP A 218 -12.64 21.54 5.99
N ASN A 219 -12.82 20.85 7.12
CA ASN A 219 -12.85 19.40 7.20
C ASN A 219 -13.98 18.89 8.10
N ARG A 220 -15.01 18.23 7.53
CA ARG A 220 -16.09 17.60 8.32
C ARG A 220 -15.56 16.39 9.10
N ARG A 221 -15.85 16.30 10.39
CA ARG A 221 -15.45 15.20 11.29
C ARG A 221 -16.57 14.92 12.30
N TRP A 222 -16.62 13.71 12.85
CA TRP A 222 -17.47 13.40 14.00
C TRP A 222 -16.79 13.93 15.26
N PHE A 223 -17.46 14.78 16.01
CA PHE A 223 -16.97 15.34 17.28
C PHE A 223 -17.75 14.74 18.44
N SER A 224 -17.08 14.57 19.58
CA SER A 224 -17.73 14.29 20.86
C SER A 224 -17.10 15.15 21.97
N ILE A 225 -17.93 15.55 22.92
CA ILE A 225 -17.50 16.14 24.20
C ILE A 225 -17.59 15.04 25.24
N GLN A 226 -16.45 14.61 25.78
CA GLN A 226 -16.35 13.48 26.69
C GLN A 226 -15.23 13.70 27.72
N ASN A 227 -15.47 13.37 28.99
CA ASN A 227 -14.48 13.45 30.07
C ASN A 227 -13.70 14.79 30.13
N ASN A 228 -14.42 15.92 30.04
CA ASN A 228 -13.84 17.28 29.98
C ASN A 228 -12.90 17.55 28.78
N GLN A 229 -12.94 16.73 27.73
CA GLN A 229 -12.20 16.88 26.48
C GLN A 229 -13.12 17.13 25.29
N LEU A 230 -12.61 17.84 24.29
CA LEU A 230 -13.20 17.92 22.95
C LEU A 230 -12.37 17.06 22.00
N VAL A 231 -12.98 16.02 21.43
CA VAL A 231 -12.29 15.04 20.56
C VAL A 231 -13.00 14.91 19.21
N TYR A 232 -12.32 14.37 18.20
CA TYR A 232 -12.93 14.02 16.92
C TYR A 232 -12.40 12.72 16.31
N GLN A 233 -13.22 12.08 15.47
CA GLN A 233 -12.86 10.91 14.68
C GLN A 233 -12.97 11.23 13.17
N LYS A 234 -12.19 10.52 12.32
CA LYS A 234 -12.32 10.63 10.85
C LYS A 234 -13.26 9.57 10.29
N LYS A 235 -13.21 8.35 10.82
CA LYS A 235 -14.07 7.19 10.52
C LYS A 235 -14.62 6.58 11.81
N PHE A 236 -15.72 5.84 11.70
CA PHE A 236 -16.52 5.24 12.79
C PHE A 236 -15.80 4.22 13.70
N LYS A 237 -14.50 3.98 13.52
CA LYS A 237 -13.66 3.11 14.38
C LYS A 237 -12.26 3.68 14.64
N ASP A 238 -12.02 4.95 14.30
CA ASP A 238 -10.73 5.58 14.55
C ASP A 238 -10.57 5.92 16.05
N ASN A 239 -9.35 5.87 16.56
CA ASN A 239 -9.04 6.41 17.89
C ASN A 239 -9.39 7.91 17.93
N PRO A 240 -10.15 8.40 18.94
CA PRO A 240 -10.49 9.81 19.05
C PRO A 240 -9.25 10.70 19.11
N THR A 241 -9.17 11.67 18.21
CA THR A 241 -8.09 12.67 18.20
C THR A 241 -8.50 13.83 19.09
N VAL A 242 -7.74 14.06 20.16
CA VAL A 242 -7.99 15.15 21.11
C VAL A 242 -7.70 16.51 20.46
N VAL A 243 -8.72 17.38 20.41
CA VAL A 243 -8.60 18.79 19.98
C VAL A 243 -8.19 19.65 21.16
N VAL A 244 -8.88 19.45 22.27
CA VAL A 244 -8.71 20.14 23.55
C VAL A 244 -8.55 19.08 24.63
N GLU A 245 -7.39 19.07 25.29
CA GLU A 245 -7.03 18.13 26.35
C GLU A 245 -7.72 18.43 27.68
N ASP A 246 -8.10 19.70 27.90
CA ASP A 246 -8.81 20.18 29.08
C ASP A 246 -9.70 21.38 28.71
N LEU A 247 -11.02 21.18 28.76
CA LEU A 247 -11.99 22.24 28.50
C LEU A 247 -11.98 23.34 29.56
N ARG A 248 -11.53 23.10 30.81
CA ARG A 248 -11.54 24.12 31.88
C ARG A 248 -10.81 25.40 31.48
N LEU A 249 -9.70 25.25 30.76
CA LEU A 249 -8.87 26.38 30.34
C LEU A 249 -9.37 27.08 29.06
N CYS A 250 -10.56 26.71 28.57
CA CYS A 250 -11.07 27.17 27.28
C CYS A 250 -12.14 28.25 27.38
N THR A 251 -12.24 29.05 26.31
CA THR A 251 -13.33 30.01 26.10
C THR A 251 -13.95 29.78 24.72
N VAL A 252 -15.24 30.05 24.57
CA VAL A 252 -15.95 29.95 23.29
C VAL A 252 -16.22 31.35 22.76
N LYS A 253 -15.71 31.65 21.57
CA LYS A 253 -15.91 32.92 20.88
C LYS A 253 -16.94 32.76 19.76
N HIS A 254 -17.79 33.79 19.63
CA HIS A 254 -18.67 33.97 18.49
C HIS A 254 -17.85 34.55 17.33
N CYS A 255 -18.09 34.07 16.12
CA CYS A 255 -17.40 34.53 14.91
C CYS A 255 -18.43 35.04 13.91
N GLU A 256 -18.59 36.36 13.84
CA GLU A 256 -19.58 37.00 12.98
C GLU A 256 -18.95 37.48 11.65
N ASP A 257 -17.69 37.95 11.68
CA ASP A 257 -16.96 38.50 10.53
C ASP A 257 -16.10 37.46 9.76
N ILE A 258 -16.66 36.30 9.40
CA ILE A 258 -15.92 35.27 8.64
C ILE A 258 -16.73 34.84 7.41
N GLU A 259 -16.04 34.56 6.31
CA GLU A 259 -16.55 34.12 4.98
C GLU A 259 -17.55 32.94 5.00
N ARG A 260 -17.77 32.28 6.14
CA ARG A 260 -18.67 31.13 6.29
C ARG A 260 -19.65 31.32 7.43
N ARG A 261 -20.93 31.08 7.14
CA ARG A 261 -22.02 31.09 8.12
C ARG A 261 -21.84 29.99 9.17
N PHE A 262 -22.40 30.24 10.35
CA PHE A 262 -22.51 29.32 11.48
C PHE A 262 -21.17 28.91 12.14
N CYS A 263 -20.16 29.79 12.07
CA CYS A 263 -18.86 29.56 12.69
C CYS A 263 -18.83 29.92 14.19
N PHE A 264 -17.97 29.22 14.93
CA PHE A 264 -17.58 29.53 16.30
C PHE A 264 -16.15 29.05 16.56
N GLU A 265 -15.49 29.59 17.59
CA GLU A 265 -14.11 29.26 17.90
C GLU A 265 -13.97 28.84 19.36
N VAL A 266 -13.34 27.69 19.61
CA VAL A 266 -12.96 27.24 20.96
C VAL A 266 -11.48 27.52 21.15
N VAL A 267 -11.17 28.42 22.07
CA VAL A 267 -9.83 28.93 22.34
C VAL A 267 -9.32 28.35 23.66
N SER A 268 -8.27 27.54 23.61
CA SER A 268 -7.47 27.11 24.77
C SER A 268 -6.17 27.93 24.86
N PRO A 269 -5.38 27.81 25.95
CA PRO A 269 -4.11 28.53 26.07
C PRO A 269 -3.05 28.13 25.04
N THR A 270 -3.20 26.94 24.42
CA THR A 270 -2.22 26.35 23.49
C THR A 270 -2.74 26.19 22.07
N LYS A 271 -4.06 26.15 21.87
CA LYS A 271 -4.69 25.86 20.57
C LYS A 271 -5.96 26.69 20.41
N SER A 272 -6.16 27.26 19.22
CA SER A 272 -7.45 27.83 18.81
C SER A 272 -8.08 26.95 17.74
N CYS A 273 -9.27 26.41 17.99
CA CYS A 273 -9.99 25.55 17.06
C CYS A 273 -11.24 26.25 16.54
N MET A 274 -11.22 26.59 15.25
CA MET A 274 -12.37 27.18 14.58
C MET A 274 -13.23 26.09 13.94
N MET A 275 -14.53 26.13 14.24
CA MET A 275 -15.52 25.14 13.86
C MET A 275 -16.75 25.79 13.23
N GLN A 276 -17.49 25.01 12.45
CA GLN A 276 -18.68 25.41 11.74
C GLN A 276 -19.75 24.31 11.89
N ALA A 277 -20.94 24.70 12.31
CA ALA A 277 -22.11 23.83 12.38
C ALA A 277 -22.95 23.92 11.09
N ASP A 278 -23.83 22.93 10.87
CA ASP A 278 -24.66 22.88 9.67
C ASP A 278 -25.89 23.83 9.73
N SER A 279 -26.28 24.30 10.92
CA SER A 279 -27.36 25.28 11.11
C SER A 279 -27.09 26.22 12.30
N GLU A 280 -27.82 27.34 12.39
CA GLU A 280 -27.72 28.28 13.51
C GLU A 280 -28.18 27.65 14.85
N LYS A 281 -29.23 26.82 14.83
CA LYS A 281 -29.68 26.07 16.02
C LYS A 281 -28.58 25.10 16.50
N LEU A 282 -27.96 24.36 15.58
CA LEU A 282 -26.83 23.48 15.90
C LEU A 282 -25.64 24.27 16.44
N ARG A 283 -25.31 25.44 15.86
CA ARG A 283 -24.24 26.31 16.38
C ARG A 283 -24.51 26.72 17.82
N GLN A 284 -25.72 27.18 18.13
CA GLN A 284 -26.10 27.58 19.48
C GLN A 284 -26.07 26.39 20.46
N ALA A 285 -26.55 25.21 20.04
CA ALA A 285 -26.47 23.99 20.84
C ALA A 285 -25.01 23.58 21.14
N TRP A 286 -24.13 23.55 20.14
CA TRP A 286 -22.71 23.24 20.31
C TRP A 286 -21.98 24.26 21.19
N ILE A 287 -22.20 25.56 20.99
CA ILE A 287 -21.62 26.61 21.86
C ILE A 287 -22.07 26.40 23.30
N LYS A 288 -23.37 26.19 23.53
CA LYS A 288 -23.94 26.00 24.86
C LYS A 288 -23.46 24.71 25.53
N ALA A 289 -23.35 23.62 24.78
CA ALA A 289 -22.81 22.35 25.29
C ALA A 289 -21.35 22.52 25.74
N VAL A 290 -20.50 23.13 24.91
CA VAL A 290 -19.09 23.41 25.26
C VAL A 290 -19.02 24.34 26.48
N GLN A 291 -19.79 25.44 26.52
CA GLN A 291 -19.84 26.35 27.68
C GLN A 291 -20.28 25.65 28.97
N ASN A 292 -21.28 24.77 28.91
CA ASN A 292 -21.75 24.00 30.06
C ASN A 292 -20.67 23.00 30.53
N SER A 293 -20.00 22.29 29.62
CA SER A 293 -18.91 21.37 29.97
C SER A 293 -17.71 22.10 30.59
N ILE A 294 -17.36 23.29 30.09
CA ILE A 294 -16.36 24.17 30.73
C ILE A 294 -16.80 24.48 32.18
N ALA A 295 -18.05 24.92 32.37
CA ALA A 295 -18.58 25.28 33.67
C ALA A 295 -18.68 24.08 34.65
N THR A 296 -19.00 22.88 34.18
CA THR A 296 -19.03 21.66 35.01
C THR A 296 -17.63 21.26 35.44
N ALA A 297 -16.67 21.28 34.52
CA ALA A 297 -15.28 20.93 34.82
C ALA A 297 -14.62 21.90 35.83
N PHE A 298 -15.10 23.14 35.95
CA PHE A 298 -14.71 24.05 37.03
C PHE A 298 -15.33 23.68 38.40
N ARG A 299 -16.54 23.11 38.44
CA ARG A 299 -17.23 22.78 39.71
C ARG A 299 -16.64 21.55 40.40
N GLU A 300 -16.11 20.58 39.65
CA GLU A 300 -15.44 19.39 40.18
C GLU A 300 -14.25 19.73 41.11
N GLN A 301 -13.63 20.91 40.96
CA GLN A 301 -12.54 21.36 41.82
C GLN A 301 -13.01 21.78 43.24
N GLY A 302 -14.31 22.01 43.45
CA GLY A 302 -14.87 22.44 44.73
C GLY A 302 -14.96 21.34 45.79
N GLU A 303 -15.19 20.09 45.39
CA GLU A 303 -15.42 18.98 46.34
C GLU A 303 -14.14 18.23 46.74
N ASP A 304 -13.11 18.23 45.88
CA ASP A 304 -11.82 17.58 46.18
C ASP A 304 -10.90 18.44 47.08
N ALA A 305 -11.09 19.76 47.10
CA ALA A 305 -10.29 20.66 47.93
C ALA A 305 -10.55 20.50 49.45
N GLU A 306 -11.76 20.12 49.86
CA GLU A 306 -12.13 19.98 51.28
C GLU A 306 -11.79 18.60 51.89
N LYS A 307 -11.34 17.62 51.10
CA LYS A 307 -11.07 16.24 51.58
C LYS A 307 -9.60 15.92 51.87
N LEU A 308 -8.66 16.76 51.44
CA LEU A 308 -7.23 16.46 51.54
C LEU A 308 -6.59 16.79 52.91
N ASP A 309 -7.23 17.61 53.74
CA ASP A 309 -6.63 18.11 55.00
C ASP A 309 -6.95 17.25 56.24
N ARG A 310 -7.46 16.01 56.05
CA ARG A 310 -7.84 15.14 57.17
C ARG A 310 -7.64 13.64 56.94
N LYS A 311 -6.38 13.22 56.82
CA LYS A 311 -5.86 11.94 57.37
C LYS A 311 -4.33 11.85 57.28
N SER A 312 -3.66 12.26 58.35
CA SER A 312 -2.32 11.78 58.66
C SER A 312 -2.37 10.33 59.17
N SER A 313 -1.29 9.58 58.91
CA SER A 313 -0.92 8.31 59.56
C SER A 313 -1.80 7.08 59.33
N THR A 314 -1.28 6.09 58.59
CA THR A 314 -0.59 4.92 59.18
C THR A 314 0.24 4.17 58.15
N SER A 315 1.24 3.42 58.63
CA SER A 315 2.27 2.72 57.87
C SER A 315 1.96 1.23 57.62
N THR A 316 2.61 0.65 56.59
CA THR A 316 3.35 -0.64 56.55
C THR A 316 3.17 -1.38 55.22
N GLY A 317 4.17 -2.19 54.84
CA GLY A 317 4.04 -3.16 53.73
C GLY A 317 5.02 -2.98 52.57
N SER A 318 6.32 -3.27 52.80
CA SER A 318 7.27 -3.48 51.72
C SER A 318 7.00 -4.80 51.00
N LEU A 319 7.17 -4.84 49.67
CA LEU A 319 7.76 -5.97 48.93
C LEU A 319 8.14 -5.52 47.51
N GLU A 320 9.39 -5.72 47.13
CA GLU A 320 9.88 -5.44 45.77
C GLU A 320 9.46 -6.55 44.79
N SER A 321 9.24 -6.18 43.52
CA SER A 321 9.46 -7.12 42.41
C SER A 321 9.84 -6.35 41.15
N GLY A 322 10.96 -6.74 40.54
CA GLY A 322 11.50 -6.07 39.36
C GLY A 322 10.66 -6.34 38.11
N GLY A 323 10.41 -5.28 37.35
CA GLY A 323 9.88 -5.35 35.98
C GLY A 323 10.76 -4.53 35.05
N GLU A 324 11.27 -5.15 33.99
CA GLU A 324 12.05 -4.49 32.96
C GLU A 324 11.27 -3.33 32.31
N PRO A 325 11.96 -2.27 31.83
CA PRO A 325 11.29 -1.14 31.19
C PRO A 325 10.72 -1.57 29.84
N LYS A 326 9.44 -1.98 29.82
CA LYS A 326 8.67 -2.14 28.59
C LYS A 326 8.74 -0.86 27.76
N GLU A 327 9.28 -0.98 26.54
CA GLU A 327 9.26 0.07 25.54
C GLU A 327 7.84 0.60 25.36
N LYS A 328 7.61 1.87 25.76
CA LYS A 328 6.38 2.58 25.41
C LYS A 328 6.48 3.01 23.96
N SER A 329 5.59 2.48 23.13
CA SER A 329 5.46 2.84 21.71
C SER A 329 5.37 4.35 21.51
N LEU A 330 6.41 4.94 20.91
CA LEU A 330 6.57 6.37 20.68
C LEU A 330 5.80 6.82 19.41
N LYS A 331 4.49 7.05 19.53
CA LYS A 331 3.71 7.78 18.49
C LYS A 331 2.86 8.87 19.14
N GLY A 332 3.41 10.09 19.18
CA GLY A 332 2.71 11.28 19.72
C GLY A 332 3.61 12.44 20.17
N GLU A 333 4.93 12.28 20.17
CA GLU A 333 5.85 13.33 20.65
C GLU A 333 5.77 14.61 19.82
N SER A 334 5.72 15.77 20.51
CA SER A 334 5.72 17.09 19.88
C SER A 334 7.07 17.40 19.19
N ALA A 335 7.07 18.32 18.22
CA ALA A 335 8.29 18.80 17.58
C ALA A 335 9.30 19.33 18.62
N LEU A 336 8.81 20.05 19.63
CA LEU A 336 9.61 20.47 20.79
C LEU A 336 10.28 19.27 21.48
N GLN A 337 9.52 18.26 21.90
CA GLN A 337 10.04 17.10 22.61
C GLN A 337 11.13 16.39 21.80
N ARG A 338 10.89 16.13 20.51
CA ARG A 338 11.85 15.46 19.63
C ARG A 338 13.14 16.24 19.37
N VAL A 339 13.06 17.58 19.28
CA VAL A 339 14.25 18.41 19.05
C VAL A 339 15.04 18.67 20.34
N MET A 340 14.37 18.74 21.50
CA MET A 340 14.99 19.06 22.78
C MET A 340 15.84 17.93 23.37
N VAL A 341 15.59 16.67 22.97
CA VAL A 341 16.40 15.49 23.38
C VAL A 341 17.80 15.48 22.75
N ILE A 342 18.02 16.23 21.66
CA ILE A 342 19.30 16.27 20.95
C ILE A 342 20.37 17.00 21.76
N GLY A 343 21.61 16.49 21.71
CA GLY A 343 22.75 17.02 22.45
C GLY A 343 22.96 18.54 22.27
N GLY A 344 22.89 19.27 23.38
CA GLY A 344 23.04 20.73 23.43
C GLY A 344 21.78 21.54 23.13
N ASN A 345 20.68 20.93 22.66
CA ASN A 345 19.44 21.66 22.37
C ASN A 345 18.67 22.12 23.62
N ALA A 346 18.99 21.56 24.79
CA ALA A 346 18.46 21.95 26.10
C ALA A 346 18.70 23.43 26.47
N CYS A 347 19.70 24.08 25.85
CA CYS A 347 20.01 25.49 26.01
C CYS A 347 20.09 26.17 24.63
N CYS A 348 19.72 27.45 24.56
CA CYS A 348 19.82 28.30 23.38
C CYS A 348 21.24 28.31 22.80
N CYS A 349 21.36 28.16 21.48
CA CYS A 349 22.63 28.01 20.78
C CYS A 349 23.64 29.14 21.08
N ASP A 350 23.17 30.38 21.25
CA ASP A 350 24.03 31.57 21.27
C ASP A 350 24.25 32.17 22.66
N CYS A 351 23.18 32.30 23.47
CA CYS A 351 23.27 32.90 24.81
C CYS A 351 23.19 31.89 25.97
N GLY A 352 23.04 30.59 25.67
CA GLY A 352 22.95 29.53 26.69
C GLY A 352 21.67 29.56 27.54
N GLN A 353 20.67 30.38 27.23
CA GLN A 353 19.38 30.40 27.95
C GLN A 353 18.74 29.01 27.93
N PRO A 354 18.37 28.42 29.08
CA PRO A 354 17.73 27.10 29.11
C PRO A 354 16.38 27.12 28.39
N ASP A 355 15.95 25.93 27.99
CA ASP A 355 14.59 25.66 27.53
C ASP A 355 14.14 26.46 26.28
N PRO A 356 14.94 26.53 25.20
CA PRO A 356 14.56 27.22 23.97
C PRO A 356 13.24 26.71 23.35
N ARG A 357 12.56 27.60 22.62
CA ARG A 357 11.22 27.37 22.02
C ARG A 357 11.14 27.74 20.54
N TRP A 358 12.26 28.19 19.98
CA TRP A 358 12.43 28.53 18.57
C TRP A 358 13.59 27.72 18.00
N ALA A 359 13.67 27.68 16.68
CA ALA A 359 14.75 27.04 15.95
C ALA A 359 15.07 27.80 14.66
N SER A 360 16.28 27.64 14.12
CA SER A 360 16.64 28.06 12.77
C SER A 360 16.81 26.83 11.88
N ILE A 361 15.90 26.63 10.93
CA ILE A 361 15.77 25.36 10.19
C ILE A 361 16.86 25.14 9.13
N ASN A 362 17.50 26.20 8.64
CA ASN A 362 18.65 26.09 7.72
C ASN A 362 19.97 25.87 8.46
N LEU A 363 20.04 26.24 9.75
CA LEU A 363 21.23 26.07 10.58
C LEU A 363 21.17 24.83 11.47
N GLY A 364 19.98 24.26 11.73
CA GLY A 364 19.83 23.08 12.58
C GLY A 364 19.93 23.34 14.09
N ILE A 365 19.63 24.56 14.55
CA ILE A 365 19.85 25.03 15.94
C ILE A 365 18.56 25.41 16.67
N THR A 366 18.55 25.32 18.00
CA THR A 366 17.49 25.84 18.88
C THR A 366 17.86 27.19 19.52
N LEU A 367 16.86 28.06 19.64
CA LEU A 367 16.98 29.46 20.01
C LEU A 367 15.95 29.85 21.08
N CYS A 368 16.35 30.73 22.00
CA CYS A 368 15.39 31.40 22.89
C CYS A 368 14.63 32.51 22.15
N ILE A 369 13.63 33.10 22.80
CA ILE A 369 12.83 34.18 22.19
C ILE A 369 13.68 35.40 21.78
N GLN A 370 14.66 35.79 22.59
CA GLN A 370 15.54 36.94 22.31
C GLN A 370 16.46 36.69 21.11
N CYS A 371 17.20 35.56 21.12
CA CYS A 371 18.12 35.20 20.03
C CYS A 371 17.36 34.93 18.73
N SER A 372 16.20 34.24 18.79
CA SER A 372 15.35 34.05 17.61
C SER A 372 14.86 35.39 17.02
N GLY A 373 14.61 36.40 17.85
CA GLY A 373 14.31 37.77 17.42
C GLY A 373 15.50 38.54 16.84
N ILE A 374 16.74 38.10 17.05
CA ILE A 374 17.96 38.65 16.41
C ILE A 374 18.20 37.91 15.09
N HIS A 375 18.06 36.58 15.07
CA HIS A 375 18.13 35.78 13.84
C HIS A 375 17.13 36.26 12.77
N ARG A 376 15.95 36.75 13.17
CA ARG A 376 14.99 37.40 12.27
C ARG A 376 15.52 38.72 11.66
N SER A 377 16.31 39.52 12.39
CA SER A 377 16.88 40.77 11.87
C SER A 377 18.15 40.60 11.03
N LEU A 378 18.75 39.40 11.00
CA LEU A 378 19.78 39.05 10.00
C LEU A 378 19.17 38.86 8.59
N GLY A 379 17.94 38.35 8.51
CA GLY A 379 17.27 38.02 7.26
C GLY A 379 17.40 36.55 6.85
N VAL A 380 16.51 36.13 5.94
CA VAL A 380 16.27 34.72 5.58
C VAL A 380 17.42 34.02 4.84
N HIS A 381 18.42 34.79 4.40
CA HIS A 381 19.65 34.29 3.76
C HIS A 381 20.69 33.84 4.79
N PHE A 382 20.62 34.32 6.03
CA PHE A 382 21.42 33.80 7.15
C PHE A 382 20.61 32.82 8.01
N SER A 383 19.36 33.14 8.34
CA SER A 383 18.58 32.34 9.30
C SER A 383 17.07 32.29 9.01
N LYS A 384 16.53 31.07 8.99
CA LYS A 384 15.11 30.77 8.77
C LYS A 384 14.45 30.32 10.07
N VAL A 385 13.89 31.27 10.82
CA VAL A 385 13.35 31.03 12.17
C VAL A 385 11.95 30.39 12.15
N ARG A 386 11.74 29.36 12.98
CA ARG A 386 10.45 28.68 13.25
C ARG A 386 10.25 28.42 14.75
N SER A 387 9.01 28.33 15.19
CA SER A 387 8.63 27.95 16.57
C SER A 387 8.58 26.44 16.71
N LEU A 388 9.12 25.90 17.80
CA LEU A 388 8.98 24.47 18.13
C LEU A 388 7.59 24.12 18.70
N THR A 389 6.77 25.13 19.03
CA THR A 389 5.44 24.95 19.65
C THR A 389 4.29 25.56 18.85
N LEU A 390 4.52 26.64 18.09
CA LEU A 390 3.47 27.38 17.38
C LEU A 390 3.39 27.09 15.87
N ASP A 391 4.50 26.69 15.24
CA ASP A 391 4.55 26.40 13.81
C ASP A 391 4.28 24.92 13.52
N SER A 392 3.74 24.62 12.34
CA SER A 392 3.65 23.24 11.84
C SER A 392 5.00 22.79 11.30
N TRP A 393 5.39 21.55 11.61
CA TRP A 393 6.65 20.94 11.21
C TRP A 393 6.43 19.83 10.19
N GLU A 394 7.04 19.95 9.03
CA GLU A 394 7.14 18.86 8.05
C GLU A 394 8.03 17.74 8.66
N PRO A 395 7.66 16.44 8.56
CA PRO A 395 8.46 15.34 9.10
C PRO A 395 9.95 15.37 8.71
N GLU A 396 10.21 15.82 7.48
CA GLU A 396 11.51 15.98 6.84
C GLU A 396 12.36 17.06 7.55
N LEU A 397 11.75 18.22 7.82
CA LEU A 397 12.34 19.31 8.61
C LEU A 397 12.58 18.90 10.06
N LEU A 398 11.66 18.14 10.66
CA LEU A 398 11.81 17.65 12.02
C LEU A 398 12.92 16.60 12.12
N LYS A 399 13.09 15.75 11.09
CA LYS A 399 14.22 14.82 10.99
C LYS A 399 15.55 15.57 10.85
N LEU A 400 15.61 16.62 10.02
CA LEU A 400 16.79 17.50 9.89
C LEU A 400 17.23 18.09 11.24
N MET A 401 16.28 18.63 12.01
CA MET A 401 16.56 19.17 13.35
C MET A 401 17.03 18.10 14.35
N CYS A 402 16.70 16.82 14.12
CA CYS A 402 17.15 15.69 14.95
C CYS A 402 18.56 15.18 14.59
N GLU A 403 19.15 15.56 13.45
CA GLU A 403 20.45 15.06 12.98
C GLU A 403 21.61 16.08 13.11
N LEU A 404 21.31 17.35 13.42
CA LEU A 404 22.30 18.41 13.69
C LEU A 404 22.33 18.78 15.18
N GLY A 405 21.63 19.86 15.58
CA GLY A 405 21.59 20.37 16.95
C GLY A 405 22.74 21.30 17.31
N ASN A 406 22.57 22.00 18.44
CA ASN A 406 23.47 23.05 18.92
C ASN A 406 24.89 22.55 19.23
N GLY A 407 25.05 21.29 19.64
CA GLY A 407 26.36 20.70 19.88
C GLY A 407 27.23 20.71 18.63
N VAL A 408 26.73 20.12 17.54
CA VAL A 408 27.41 20.06 16.24
C VAL A 408 27.67 21.46 15.69
N ILE A 409 26.66 22.33 15.72
CA ILE A 409 26.79 23.67 15.11
C ILE A 409 27.73 24.58 15.90
N ASN A 410 27.81 24.46 17.23
CA ASN A 410 28.80 25.21 18.01
C ASN A 410 30.22 24.66 17.83
N GLN A 411 30.41 23.35 17.60
CA GLN A 411 31.73 22.79 17.23
C GLN A 411 32.28 23.39 15.92
N ILE A 412 31.39 23.82 15.00
CA ILE A 412 31.75 24.45 13.73
C ILE A 412 31.87 25.98 13.88
N TYR A 413 30.78 26.64 14.32
CA TYR A 413 30.64 28.09 14.36
C TYR A 413 31.19 28.77 15.62
N GLU A 414 31.66 28.01 16.61
CA GLU A 414 32.36 28.52 17.79
C GLU A 414 33.74 27.83 17.97
N ALA A 415 34.24 27.13 16.95
CA ALA A 415 35.45 26.31 16.99
C ALA A 415 36.68 27.01 17.61
N ARG A 416 36.89 28.29 17.26
CA ARG A 416 38.00 29.13 17.71
C ARG A 416 37.59 30.17 18.76
N ARG A 417 36.38 30.08 19.32
CA ARG A 417 35.84 31.05 20.28
C ARG A 417 36.76 31.21 21.50
N GLU A 418 37.28 30.10 22.02
CA GLU A 418 38.15 30.10 23.21
C GLU A 418 39.58 30.57 22.88
N GLU A 419 40.13 30.17 21.72
CA GLU A 419 41.42 30.68 21.22
C GLU A 419 41.44 32.20 21.07
N LEU A 420 40.33 32.77 20.59
CA LEU A 420 40.16 34.22 20.37
C LEU A 420 39.76 34.98 21.65
N GLY A 421 39.68 34.30 22.80
CA GLY A 421 39.26 34.89 24.08
C GLY A 421 37.81 35.39 24.10
N ALA A 422 36.98 34.98 23.14
CA ALA A 422 35.63 35.51 22.96
C ALA A 422 34.66 34.93 24.01
N ARG A 423 34.20 35.79 24.92
CA ARG A 423 33.15 35.42 25.88
C ARG A 423 31.83 35.17 25.14
N LYS A 424 31.21 34.01 25.40
CA LYS A 424 29.84 33.73 25.00
C LYS A 424 28.85 34.58 25.82
N PRO A 425 27.85 35.24 25.21
CA PRO A 425 26.85 36.01 25.93
C PRO A 425 26.02 35.13 26.89
N ARG A 426 25.48 35.77 27.92
CA ARG A 426 24.53 35.20 28.88
C ARG A 426 23.12 35.73 28.59
N PRO A 427 22.05 35.09 29.11
CA PRO A 427 20.67 35.54 28.86
C PRO A 427 20.32 36.90 29.48
N ALA A 428 21.15 37.40 30.41
CA ALA A 428 21.01 38.70 31.05
C ALA A 428 21.89 39.80 30.42
N ASP A 429 22.76 39.47 29.46
CA ASP A 429 23.59 40.46 28.79
C ASP A 429 22.74 41.33 27.83
N PRO A 430 23.11 42.60 27.57
CA PRO A 430 22.32 43.49 26.70
C PRO A 430 22.07 42.92 25.30
N ARG A 431 20.88 43.21 24.72
CA ARG A 431 20.49 42.70 23.39
C ARG A 431 21.54 43.05 22.31
N GLN A 432 22.15 44.23 22.39
CA GLN A 432 23.17 44.69 21.46
C GLN A 432 24.44 43.82 21.49
N GLU A 433 24.87 43.36 22.68
CA GLU A 433 26.03 42.47 22.84
C GLU A 433 25.73 41.06 22.29
N ILE A 434 24.52 40.55 22.56
CA ILE A 434 24.05 39.28 22.01
C ILE A 434 23.96 39.37 20.47
N GLU A 435 23.48 40.49 19.92
CA GLU A 435 23.40 40.70 18.47
C GLU A 435 24.79 40.81 17.82
N ALA A 436 25.73 41.52 18.45
CA ALA A 436 27.11 41.59 17.98
C ALA A 436 27.76 40.20 17.92
N TYR A 437 27.57 39.38 18.97
CA TYR A 437 28.07 37.99 18.98
C TYR A 437 27.42 37.10 17.92
N ILE A 438 26.09 37.18 17.73
CA ILE A 438 25.37 36.41 16.71
C ILE A 438 25.81 36.80 15.29
N ARG A 439 26.07 38.09 15.04
CA ARG A 439 26.65 38.57 13.77
C ARG A 439 28.08 38.04 13.57
N ALA A 440 28.95 38.20 14.56
CA ALA A 440 30.31 37.67 14.52
C ALA A 440 30.34 36.15 14.26
N LYS A 441 29.39 35.42 14.85
CA LYS A 441 29.23 33.96 14.69
C LYS A 441 28.79 33.55 13.29
N TYR A 442 27.66 34.07 12.79
CA TYR A 442 27.02 33.55 11.56
C TYR A 442 27.24 34.40 10.30
N VAL A 443 27.39 35.72 10.44
CA VAL A 443 27.59 36.65 9.33
C VAL A 443 29.07 36.73 9.00
N ASP A 444 29.88 37.13 9.99
CA ASP A 444 31.32 37.35 9.81
C ASP A 444 32.13 36.04 9.92
N ARG A 445 31.50 34.97 10.46
CA ARG A 445 32.07 33.63 10.67
C ARG A 445 33.38 33.65 11.45
N HIS A 446 33.51 34.61 12.36
CA HIS A 446 34.74 35.02 13.02
C HIS A 446 35.40 33.90 13.85
N PHE A 447 34.58 33.02 14.44
CA PHE A 447 35.04 31.90 15.27
C PHE A 447 35.19 30.58 14.50
N VAL A 448 34.90 30.53 13.19
CA VAL A 448 35.04 29.32 12.37
C VAL A 448 36.53 29.02 12.16
N ARG A 449 36.93 27.76 12.35
CA ARG A 449 38.29 27.32 12.05
C ARG A 449 38.48 27.21 10.54
N ARG A 450 39.60 27.70 10.00
CA ARG A 450 39.98 27.40 8.61
C ARG A 450 40.72 26.07 8.58
N PRO A 451 40.28 25.07 7.81
CA PRO A 451 41.04 23.83 7.63
C PRO A 451 42.30 24.11 6.81
N SER A 452 43.30 23.23 6.92
CA SER A 452 44.42 23.22 5.98
C SER A 452 44.06 22.49 4.69
N ASP A 453 44.78 22.77 3.60
CA ASP A 453 44.51 22.13 2.31
C ASP A 453 44.62 20.59 2.37
N GLU A 454 45.52 20.07 3.20
CA GLU A 454 45.69 18.62 3.42
C GLU A 454 44.55 18.02 4.26
N GLU A 455 44.03 18.74 5.27
CA GLU A 455 42.82 18.33 5.99
C GLU A 455 41.62 18.28 5.05
N LEU A 456 41.43 19.31 4.22
CA LEU A 456 40.35 19.40 3.24
C LEU A 456 40.46 18.29 2.19
N ARG A 457 41.67 18.04 1.68
CA ARG A 457 41.96 16.93 0.76
C ARG A 457 41.61 15.58 1.38
N SER A 458 42.10 15.31 2.58
CA SER A 458 41.81 14.07 3.32
C SER A 458 40.30 13.88 3.54
N LYS A 459 39.59 14.95 3.92
CA LYS A 459 38.14 14.95 4.12
C LYS A 459 37.37 14.63 2.83
N VAL A 460 37.70 15.29 1.73
CA VAL A 460 37.09 15.05 0.41
C VAL A 460 37.35 13.62 -0.08
N VAL A 461 38.59 13.13 0.02
CA VAL A 461 38.97 11.76 -0.37
C VAL A 461 38.32 10.70 0.52
N SER A 462 38.03 11.02 1.78
CA SER A 462 37.24 10.15 2.68
C SER A 462 35.78 10.06 2.23
N LEU A 463 35.14 11.20 1.97
CA LEU A 463 33.72 11.28 1.58
C LEU A 463 33.46 10.64 0.21
N SER A 464 34.32 10.87 -0.80
CA SER A 464 34.17 10.23 -2.12
C SER A 464 34.35 8.71 -2.09
N LYS A 465 35.13 8.16 -1.13
CA LYS A 465 35.24 6.70 -0.94
C LYS A 465 33.98 6.06 -0.34
N GLN A 466 33.10 6.84 0.31
CA GLN A 466 31.84 6.31 0.85
C GLN A 466 30.81 6.07 -0.25
N GLU A 467 30.78 6.89 -1.31
CA GLU A 467 29.95 6.68 -2.52
C GLU A 467 30.14 5.26 -3.09
N LYS A 468 31.39 4.83 -3.32
CA LYS A 468 31.70 3.53 -3.93
C LYS A 468 31.13 2.33 -3.18
N ARG A 469 30.94 2.44 -1.85
CA ARG A 469 30.31 1.40 -1.01
C ARG A 469 28.78 1.41 -1.10
N LEU A 470 28.18 2.57 -1.36
CA LEU A 470 26.74 2.72 -1.56
C LEU A 470 26.32 2.26 -2.95
N SER A 471 27.13 2.54 -3.98
CA SER A 471 26.89 2.07 -5.36
C SER A 471 26.93 0.53 -5.45
N SER A 472 27.91 -0.13 -4.80
CA SER A 472 28.04 -1.60 -4.82
C SER A 472 26.97 -2.39 -4.05
N SER A 473 25.95 -1.72 -3.51
CA SER A 473 24.84 -2.37 -2.77
C SER A 473 23.47 -2.17 -3.43
N SER A 474 23.42 -1.63 -4.65
CA SER A 474 22.16 -1.31 -5.37
C SER A 474 21.95 -2.07 -6.69
N GLU A 475 22.73 -3.13 -6.98
CA GLU A 475 22.48 -4.01 -8.12
C GLU A 475 21.37 -5.05 -7.86
N HIS A 476 20.10 -4.62 -8.01
CA HIS A 476 18.99 -5.53 -8.28
C HIS A 476 17.94 -4.86 -9.18
N LEU A 477 18.22 -4.86 -10.49
CA LEU A 477 17.23 -4.55 -11.52
C LEU A 477 16.12 -5.62 -11.54
N PRO A 478 14.84 -5.26 -11.75
CA PRO A 478 13.78 -6.24 -11.89
C PRO A 478 13.94 -7.07 -13.17
N PRO A 479 13.71 -8.40 -13.14
CA PRO A 479 13.96 -9.26 -14.29
C PRO A 479 12.99 -9.02 -15.44
N ARG A 480 13.52 -8.95 -16.66
CA ARG A 480 12.74 -8.89 -17.92
C ARG A 480 11.94 -10.21 -18.09
N PRO A 481 10.67 -10.16 -18.51
CA PRO A 481 9.87 -11.38 -18.67
C PRO A 481 10.42 -12.27 -19.81
N PRO A 482 10.51 -13.60 -19.63
CA PRO A 482 10.95 -14.52 -20.67
C PRO A 482 9.85 -14.80 -21.72
N PRO A 483 10.22 -15.17 -22.96
CA PRO A 483 9.24 -15.52 -24.00
C PRO A 483 8.58 -16.89 -23.73
N PRO A 484 7.36 -17.13 -24.26
CA PRO A 484 6.61 -18.35 -23.98
C PRO A 484 7.05 -19.53 -24.87
N THR A 485 7.19 -20.73 -24.29
CA THR A 485 7.05 -22.09 -24.91
C THR A 485 7.47 -23.18 -23.86
N PRO A 486 7.27 -24.50 -24.09
CA PRO A 486 6.00 -25.17 -23.82
C PRO A 486 6.10 -26.26 -22.73
N LYS A 487 4.95 -26.78 -22.28
CA LYS A 487 4.85 -27.75 -21.18
C LYS A 487 5.35 -29.16 -21.58
N LEU A 488 6.18 -29.79 -20.74
CA LEU A 488 6.42 -31.23 -20.70
C LEU A 488 6.14 -31.81 -19.30
N ARG A 489 5.83 -33.12 -19.23
CA ARG A 489 5.29 -33.82 -18.05
C ARG A 489 6.39 -34.54 -17.23
N PRO A 490 6.10 -34.94 -15.96
CA PRO A 490 7.11 -35.29 -14.96
C PRO A 490 7.43 -36.79 -14.82
N ALA A 491 8.52 -37.11 -14.14
CA ALA A 491 8.88 -38.46 -13.68
C ALA A 491 9.29 -38.50 -12.18
N SER A 492 8.38 -39.05 -11.39
CA SER A 492 8.52 -39.87 -10.15
C SER A 492 9.82 -40.00 -9.32
N ASN A 493 9.62 -39.97 -7.98
CA ASN A 493 10.35 -40.70 -6.90
C ASN A 493 11.80 -40.24 -6.56
N ALA A 494 12.28 -40.13 -5.31
CA ALA A 494 11.73 -40.20 -3.94
C ALA A 494 12.76 -39.50 -2.98
N SER A 495 12.68 -39.41 -1.64
CA SER A 495 11.72 -39.83 -0.58
C SER A 495 12.03 -39.09 0.76
N SER A 496 11.00 -38.87 1.58
CA SER A 496 11.03 -38.68 3.06
C SER A 496 12.09 -37.77 3.74
N GLN A 497 11.63 -36.65 4.30
CA GLN A 497 11.66 -36.44 5.76
C GLN A 497 10.69 -35.33 6.20
N SER A 498 10.24 -35.37 7.44
CA SER A 498 9.11 -34.58 7.97
C SER A 498 9.57 -33.37 8.79
N ALA A 499 9.12 -32.17 8.42
CA ALA A 499 9.08 -31.01 9.30
C ALA A 499 7.84 -30.17 8.98
N ALA A 500 7.04 -29.85 9.99
CA ALA A 500 5.84 -29.03 9.82
C ALA A 500 6.22 -27.54 9.79
N THR A 501 6.01 -26.88 8.65
CA THR A 501 6.11 -25.43 8.52
C THR A 501 4.79 -24.84 8.03
N LYS A 502 4.34 -23.78 8.71
CA LYS A 502 3.13 -23.04 8.33
C LYS A 502 3.42 -22.27 7.04
N GLY A 503 2.57 -22.41 6.03
CA GLY A 503 2.62 -21.58 4.84
C GLY A 503 2.25 -20.13 5.17
N LEU A 504 3.25 -19.25 5.19
CA LEU A 504 3.05 -17.81 5.07
C LEU A 504 2.97 -17.48 3.57
N GLU A 505 1.90 -16.80 3.16
CA GLU A 505 1.78 -16.26 1.82
C GLU A 505 2.86 -15.19 1.62
N ALA A 506 3.68 -15.34 0.59
CA ALA A 506 4.67 -14.34 0.19
C ALA A 506 3.95 -13.12 -0.44
N ARG A 507 3.40 -12.24 0.39
CA ARG A 507 3.18 -10.85 -0.01
C ARG A 507 4.53 -10.21 -0.29
N ARG A 508 4.57 -9.37 -1.32
CA ARG A 508 5.72 -8.50 -1.60
C ARG A 508 5.96 -7.59 -0.39
N ASP A 509 7.07 -7.78 0.31
CA ASP A 509 7.53 -6.83 1.31
C ASP A 509 7.98 -5.55 0.59
N SER A 510 7.13 -4.52 0.66
CA SER A 510 7.51 -3.15 0.37
C SER A 510 8.40 -2.66 1.50
N LEU A 511 9.57 -2.10 1.18
CA LEU A 511 10.57 -1.65 2.15
C LEU A 511 10.18 -0.35 2.90
N PHE A 512 8.90 0.05 2.89
CA PHE A 512 8.41 1.27 3.54
C PHE A 512 7.09 1.04 4.29
N CYS A 513 6.96 1.73 5.42
CA CYS A 513 5.77 1.70 6.26
C CYS A 513 4.56 2.31 5.53
N PRO A 514 3.35 1.71 5.61
CA PRO A 514 2.13 2.28 5.01
C PRO A 514 1.83 3.73 5.42
N ASP A 515 2.19 4.11 6.66
CA ASP A 515 1.99 5.45 7.23
C ASP A 515 2.72 6.58 6.45
N GLU A 516 3.80 6.28 5.73
CA GLU A 516 4.60 7.30 5.03
C GLU A 516 3.96 7.70 3.68
N LEU A 517 3.41 6.73 2.94
CA LEU A 517 2.73 6.96 1.66
C LEU A 517 1.41 7.73 1.85
N ASP A 518 0.62 7.38 2.87
CA ASP A 518 -0.64 8.10 3.19
C ASP A 518 -0.39 9.58 3.54
N SER A 519 0.77 9.89 4.14
CA SER A 519 1.19 11.27 4.39
C SER A 519 1.54 12.00 3.08
N LEU A 520 2.27 11.34 2.16
CA LEU A 520 2.60 11.89 0.83
C LEU A 520 1.35 12.20 -0.01
N PHE A 521 0.38 11.28 -0.08
CA PHE A 521 -0.82 11.46 -0.92
C PHE A 521 -1.82 12.47 -0.34
N SER A 522 -1.75 12.78 0.97
CA SER A 522 -2.63 13.77 1.61
C SER A 522 -2.53 15.19 1.01
N TYR A 523 -1.45 15.50 0.28
CA TYR A 523 -1.26 16.75 -0.46
C TYR A 523 -2.22 16.92 -1.66
N PHE A 524 -2.76 15.82 -2.20
CA PHE A 524 -3.59 15.83 -3.43
C PHE A 524 -5.08 15.50 -3.22
N ASP A 525 -5.48 15.07 -2.02
CA ASP A 525 -6.81 14.47 -1.75
C ASP A 525 -7.98 15.49 -1.64
N THR A 526 -7.87 16.66 -2.27
CA THR A 526 -8.90 17.73 -2.28
C THR A 526 -9.82 17.69 -3.50
N SER A 527 -9.45 17.05 -4.60
CA SER A 527 -10.18 17.11 -5.88
C SER A 527 -11.27 16.04 -6.07
N ALA A 528 -11.19 14.91 -5.35
CA ALA A 528 -12.05 13.74 -5.60
C ALA A 528 -13.52 13.88 -5.16
N LYS A 529 -13.88 14.86 -4.32
CA LYS A 529 -15.22 14.94 -3.68
C LYS A 529 -16.24 15.86 -4.38
N LEU A 530 -15.86 16.56 -5.45
CA LEU A 530 -16.78 17.47 -6.16
C LEU A 530 -17.68 16.79 -7.22
N ARG A 531 -17.48 15.51 -7.53
CA ARG A 531 -18.25 14.80 -8.58
C ARG A 531 -19.43 13.95 -8.08
N SER A 532 -19.62 13.80 -6.77
CA SER A 532 -20.67 12.93 -6.19
C SER A 532 -21.94 13.69 -5.73
N SER A 533 -22.17 14.90 -6.23
CA SER A 533 -23.34 15.73 -5.83
C SER A 533 -23.96 16.47 -7.01
N LYS A 534 -24.40 15.69 -8.02
CA LYS A 534 -25.45 16.02 -8.99
C LYS A 534 -25.96 14.71 -9.56
N TYR A 535 -27.27 14.63 -9.83
CA TYR A 535 -28.03 13.40 -10.16
C TYR A 535 -28.23 12.42 -8.99
N GLY A 536 -29.20 12.75 -8.14
CA GLY A 536 -29.92 11.75 -7.34
C GLY A 536 -31.28 11.43 -7.98
N SER A 537 -31.64 10.13 -7.98
CA SER A 537 -33.00 9.59 -8.09
C SER A 537 -33.83 9.86 -9.37
N VAL A 538 -33.91 8.87 -10.26
CA VAL A 538 -35.19 8.45 -10.91
C VAL A 538 -35.23 6.91 -11.10
N LEU A 539 -36.31 6.30 -10.59
CA LEU A 539 -36.87 4.93 -10.78
C LEU A 539 -36.07 3.63 -10.52
N ARG A 540 -36.82 2.68 -9.93
CA ARG A 540 -36.57 1.24 -9.87
C ARG A 540 -37.22 0.53 -11.07
N SER A 541 -36.69 -0.62 -11.49
CA SER A 541 -37.44 -1.89 -11.37
C SER A 541 -36.50 -3.08 -11.46
N ALA A 542 -36.82 -4.15 -10.74
CA ALA A 542 -36.36 -5.49 -11.10
C ALA A 542 -37.42 -6.14 -12.00
N ASP A 543 -37.03 -7.07 -12.87
CA ASP A 543 -37.73 -8.35 -12.94
C ASP A 543 -36.82 -9.46 -13.46
N SER A 544 -37.25 -10.70 -13.22
CA SER A 544 -36.54 -11.94 -13.53
C SER A 544 -37.16 -12.66 -14.72
N GLY A 545 -36.34 -13.37 -15.51
CA GLY A 545 -36.84 -14.17 -16.64
C GLY A 545 -35.84 -15.20 -17.15
N ILE A 546 -36.11 -16.47 -16.91
CA ILE A 546 -35.42 -17.62 -17.51
C ILE A 546 -36.28 -18.13 -18.67
N GLN A 547 -35.70 -18.34 -19.86
CA GLN A 547 -36.10 -19.46 -20.73
C GLN A 547 -35.09 -19.79 -21.84
N ASN A 548 -35.12 -21.06 -22.27
CA ASN A 548 -34.22 -21.67 -23.26
C ASN A 548 -34.55 -21.27 -24.70
N SER A 549 -33.55 -21.34 -25.59
CA SER A 549 -33.57 -22.20 -26.80
C SER A 549 -32.28 -22.06 -27.61
N ALA A 550 -32.04 -22.96 -28.57
CA ALA A 550 -30.77 -23.12 -29.29
C ALA A 550 -30.95 -23.10 -30.81
N ASP A 551 -30.00 -22.48 -31.50
CA ASP A 551 -29.40 -22.86 -32.80
C ASP A 551 -28.13 -21.98 -32.95
N GLY A 552 -27.07 -22.27 -33.72
CA GLY A 552 -26.93 -23.23 -34.80
C GLY A 552 -26.27 -22.54 -36.01
N SER A 553 -24.94 -22.67 -36.14
CA SER A 553 -24.10 -22.72 -37.38
C SER A 553 -22.67 -22.29 -37.02
N ARG A 554 -21.59 -23.11 -37.10
CA ARG A 554 -20.97 -23.83 -38.25
C ARG A 554 -20.49 -22.91 -39.38
N GLU A 555 -19.17 -22.77 -39.50
CA GLU A 555 -18.29 -23.02 -40.68
C GLU A 555 -16.92 -22.32 -40.47
N MET A 556 -15.81 -22.65 -41.14
CA MET A 556 -15.29 -23.98 -41.52
C MET A 556 -13.73 -23.90 -41.56
N LEU A 557 -13.08 -25.06 -41.45
CA LEU A 557 -11.64 -25.33 -41.55
C LEU A 557 -10.91 -24.72 -42.77
N ALA A 558 -9.62 -24.38 -42.60
CA ALA A 558 -8.56 -24.79 -43.53
C ALA A 558 -7.17 -24.76 -42.85
N THR A 559 -6.31 -25.74 -43.15
CA THR A 559 -4.89 -25.83 -42.75
C THR A 559 -4.16 -26.70 -43.79
N ILE A 560 -2.80 -26.65 -43.83
CA ILE A 560 -1.87 -27.53 -44.60
C ILE A 560 -1.61 -27.03 -46.05
N PRO A 561 -0.41 -27.22 -46.68
CA PRO A 561 0.92 -27.72 -46.21
C PRO A 561 2.03 -26.61 -46.21
N SER A 562 3.07 -26.65 -45.37
CA SER A 562 4.30 -27.48 -45.39
C SER A 562 5.25 -27.28 -46.59
N THR A 563 6.53 -26.93 -46.36
CA THR A 563 7.73 -27.63 -46.92
C THR A 563 9.09 -27.08 -46.43
N ASN A 564 10.04 -28.00 -46.21
CA ASN A 564 11.52 -27.92 -46.34
C ASN A 564 12.30 -26.83 -45.57
N SER A 565 13.24 -27.14 -44.66
CA SER A 565 14.51 -27.92 -44.82
C SER A 565 15.59 -27.22 -45.63
N LEU A 566 16.63 -26.70 -44.98
CA LEU A 566 18.00 -27.27 -44.97
C LEU A 566 18.95 -26.43 -44.09
N ALA A 567 20.04 -27.05 -43.65
CA ALA A 567 21.21 -26.37 -43.09
C ALA A 567 22.43 -26.67 -43.96
N GLU A 568 23.31 -25.69 -44.21
CA GLU A 568 24.77 -25.88 -44.09
C GLU A 568 25.55 -24.55 -44.16
N ALA A 569 26.87 -24.62 -43.95
CA ALA A 569 27.74 -23.49 -43.60
C ALA A 569 28.61 -22.97 -44.77
N GLY A 570 29.16 -21.76 -44.64
CA GLY A 570 30.30 -21.37 -45.50
C GLY A 570 30.68 -19.88 -45.61
N LYS A 571 31.60 -19.43 -44.74
CA LYS A 571 32.72 -18.50 -45.02
C LYS A 571 32.49 -17.07 -45.57
N THR A 572 32.83 -16.10 -44.71
CA THR A 572 33.68 -14.90 -44.95
C THR A 572 33.41 -13.99 -46.16
N HIS A 573 33.01 -12.74 -45.86
CA HIS A 573 33.70 -11.55 -46.40
C HIS A 573 33.58 -10.36 -45.41
N THR A 574 34.51 -9.41 -45.53
CA THR A 574 34.77 -8.29 -44.60
C THR A 574 34.06 -7.01 -45.01
N HIS A 575 33.48 -6.25 -44.05
CA HIS A 575 33.72 -4.82 -43.78
C HIS A 575 32.79 -4.31 -42.64
N GLN A 576 33.31 -3.40 -41.81
CA GLN A 576 32.66 -2.68 -40.69
C GLN A 576 32.00 -1.36 -41.17
N PRO A 577 31.32 -0.58 -40.31
CA PRO A 577 30.48 -0.92 -39.14
C PRO A 577 29.08 -0.26 -39.22
N ASP A 578 28.20 -0.54 -38.26
CA ASP A 578 27.22 0.47 -37.78
C ASP A 578 26.94 0.26 -36.28
N GLU A 579 26.61 1.34 -35.57
CA GLU A 579 26.74 1.44 -34.12
C GLU A 579 25.46 1.07 -33.34
N SER A 580 25.62 0.38 -32.20
CA SER A 580 24.60 0.35 -31.15
C SER A 580 25.24 0.65 -29.80
N HIS A 581 24.96 1.84 -29.27
CA HIS A 581 25.62 2.37 -28.09
C HIS A 581 25.34 1.52 -26.83
N SER A 582 26.41 0.98 -26.25
CA SER A 582 26.42 0.52 -24.87
C SER A 582 26.55 1.72 -23.93
N TYR A 583 25.70 1.80 -22.90
CA TYR A 583 25.90 2.71 -21.77
C TYR A 583 27.28 2.46 -21.13
N PRO A 584 28.12 3.48 -20.91
CA PRO A 584 29.39 3.31 -20.22
C PRO A 584 29.16 3.24 -18.71
N GLU A 585 29.35 2.04 -18.15
CA GLU A 585 29.44 1.84 -16.71
C GLU A 585 30.88 2.08 -16.20
N VAL A 586 31.03 2.38 -14.91
CA VAL A 586 32.29 2.62 -14.19
C VAL A 586 33.00 3.95 -14.52
N VAL A 587 32.61 5.03 -13.84
CA VAL A 587 33.43 6.25 -13.74
C VAL A 587 34.61 6.00 -12.80
N VAL A 588 35.82 5.97 -13.35
CA VAL A 588 37.06 5.92 -12.57
C VAL A 588 37.30 7.28 -11.92
N PHE A 589 37.24 7.33 -10.59
CA PHE A 589 37.63 8.49 -9.78
C PHE A 589 39.02 9.00 -10.20
N SER A 590 39.04 10.13 -10.91
CA SER A 590 40.25 10.90 -11.16
C SER A 590 40.49 11.82 -9.97
N GLU A 591 41.73 11.96 -9.48
CA GLU A 591 41.98 12.88 -8.37
C GLU A 591 41.65 14.32 -8.79
N PRO A 592 40.78 15.04 -8.03
CA PRO A 592 40.46 16.43 -8.32
C PRO A 592 41.71 17.31 -8.31
N LYS A 593 41.79 18.24 -9.26
CA LYS A 593 42.96 19.14 -9.39
C LYS A 593 43.03 20.18 -8.27
N GLU A 594 41.88 20.56 -7.72
CA GLU A 594 41.78 21.52 -6.60
C GLU A 594 40.75 21.02 -5.59
N TYR A 595 41.04 21.20 -4.30
CA TYR A 595 40.14 20.85 -3.20
C TYR A 595 39.50 22.12 -2.66
N SER A 596 38.16 22.17 -2.63
CA SER A 596 37.40 23.34 -2.19
C SER A 596 36.29 22.97 -1.21
N PRO A 597 35.79 23.91 -0.38
CA PRO A 597 34.59 23.71 0.42
C PRO A 597 33.34 23.36 -0.42
N GLY A 598 33.27 23.81 -1.68
CA GLY A 598 32.22 23.39 -2.62
C GLY A 598 32.29 21.91 -2.95
N LEU A 599 33.50 21.38 -3.20
CA LEU A 599 33.75 19.96 -3.43
C LEU A 599 33.55 19.12 -2.15
N GLN A 600 33.86 19.67 -0.96
CA GLN A 600 33.49 19.02 0.31
C GLN A 600 31.96 18.91 0.44
N LEU A 601 31.21 19.98 0.17
CA LEU A 601 29.74 19.99 0.22
C LEU A 601 29.15 18.99 -0.79
N TYR A 602 29.71 18.92 -2.00
CA TYR A 602 29.32 17.98 -3.05
C TYR A 602 29.37 16.52 -2.57
N TRP A 603 30.52 16.08 -2.06
CA TRP A 603 30.68 14.71 -1.58
C TRP A 603 29.97 14.43 -0.26
N ALA A 604 29.91 15.40 0.67
CA ALA A 604 29.14 15.28 1.91
C ALA A 604 27.63 15.09 1.64
N SER A 605 27.11 15.72 0.59
CA SER A 605 25.72 15.57 0.16
C SER A 605 25.41 14.15 -0.31
N CYS A 606 26.30 13.55 -1.11
CA CYS A 606 26.19 12.15 -1.53
C CYS A 606 26.35 11.17 -0.35
N ALA A 607 27.32 11.44 0.53
CA ALA A 607 27.62 10.64 1.72
C ALA A 607 26.56 10.76 2.83
N ARG A 608 25.56 11.62 2.67
CA ARG A 608 24.46 11.89 3.63
C ARG A 608 24.92 12.55 4.94
N SER A 609 26.08 13.20 4.97
CA SER A 609 26.69 13.73 6.21
C SER A 609 26.34 15.20 6.45
N LEU A 610 25.24 15.46 7.15
CA LEU A 610 24.81 16.82 7.52
C LEU A 610 25.86 17.63 8.29
N PRO A 611 26.64 17.07 9.26
CA PRO A 611 27.70 17.82 9.92
C PRO A 611 28.78 18.30 8.94
N ASP A 612 29.19 17.46 7.99
CA ASP A 612 30.21 17.81 7.00
C ASP A 612 29.68 18.80 5.95
N MET A 613 28.38 18.74 5.63
CA MET A 613 27.70 19.75 4.81
C MET A 613 27.65 21.10 5.54
N ALA A 614 27.30 21.12 6.83
CA ALA A 614 27.27 22.34 7.64
C ALA A 614 28.67 22.94 7.83
N GLU A 615 29.70 22.11 8.02
CA GLU A 615 31.10 22.52 8.06
C GLU A 615 31.53 23.15 6.72
N ALA A 616 31.24 22.48 5.60
CA ALA A 616 31.55 23.00 4.27
C ALA A 616 30.87 24.36 4.00
N LEU A 617 29.60 24.53 4.38
CA LEU A 617 28.90 25.81 4.27
C LEU A 617 29.54 26.89 5.15
N ALA A 618 29.97 26.56 6.38
CA ALA A 618 30.68 27.48 7.27
C ALA A 618 32.03 27.92 6.68
N HIS A 619 32.77 27.02 6.03
CA HIS A 619 34.02 27.32 5.32
C HIS A 619 33.84 28.11 4.02
N GLY A 620 32.60 28.38 3.59
CA GLY A 620 32.31 29.18 2.39
C GLY A 620 31.95 28.37 1.15
N GLY A 621 31.62 27.09 1.31
CA GLY A 621 31.12 26.26 0.22
C GLY A 621 29.83 26.84 -0.36
N GLU A 622 29.79 27.00 -1.68
CA GLU A 622 28.61 27.49 -2.38
C GLU A 622 27.55 26.39 -2.45
N VAL A 623 26.33 26.68 -1.99
CA VAL A 623 25.22 25.72 -1.97
C VAL A 623 24.87 25.21 -3.38
N ASN A 624 25.10 26.05 -4.39
CA ASN A 624 24.86 25.81 -5.80
C ASN A 624 26.14 25.53 -6.59
N TRP A 625 27.23 25.13 -5.90
CA TRP A 625 28.51 24.80 -6.53
C TRP A 625 28.35 23.78 -7.66
N VAL A 626 29.19 23.88 -8.69
CA VAL A 626 29.09 23.09 -9.92
C VAL A 626 30.38 22.30 -10.11
N ASN A 627 30.27 20.96 -10.13
CA ASN A 627 31.42 20.11 -10.39
C ASN A 627 31.72 20.02 -11.89
N THR A 628 32.66 20.82 -12.39
CA THR A 628 33.04 20.78 -13.82
C THR A 628 33.66 19.46 -14.26
N ASP A 629 34.19 18.67 -13.32
CA ASP A 629 34.83 17.38 -13.59
C ASP A 629 33.85 16.19 -13.53
N ASP A 630 32.62 16.40 -13.06
CA ASP A 630 31.53 15.41 -12.99
C ASP A 630 30.21 16.03 -13.50
N ASP A 631 30.05 16.08 -14.82
CA ASP A 631 28.83 16.47 -15.53
C ASP A 631 28.20 17.82 -15.10
N LYS A 632 28.95 18.77 -14.52
CA LYS A 632 28.37 20.01 -13.93
C LYS A 632 27.29 19.74 -12.88
N ARG A 633 27.33 18.59 -12.21
CA ARG A 633 26.38 18.26 -11.14
C ARG A 633 26.56 19.19 -9.95
N THR A 634 25.49 19.33 -9.17
CA THR A 634 25.43 20.18 -7.97
C THR A 634 25.35 19.33 -6.69
N PRO A 635 25.67 19.89 -5.51
CA PRO A 635 25.40 19.23 -4.23
C PRO A 635 23.96 18.72 -4.08
N LEU A 636 22.97 19.42 -4.65
CA LEU A 636 21.57 18.98 -4.61
C LEU A 636 21.32 17.75 -5.49
N ILE A 637 21.96 17.65 -6.65
CA ILE A 637 21.92 16.43 -7.48
C ILE A 637 22.65 15.28 -6.77
N MET A 638 23.76 15.55 -6.07
CA MET A 638 24.46 14.52 -5.29
C MET A 638 23.67 14.06 -4.06
N ALA A 639 22.87 14.93 -3.42
CA ALA A 639 21.92 14.52 -2.38
C ALA A 639 20.81 13.58 -2.92
N VAL A 640 20.44 13.74 -4.20
CA VAL A 640 19.50 12.84 -4.91
C VAL A 640 20.13 11.49 -5.20
N GLN A 641 21.35 11.44 -5.72
CA GLN A 641 22.10 10.19 -5.92
C GLN A 641 22.38 9.48 -4.58
N GLY A 642 22.71 10.26 -3.54
CA GLY A 642 22.77 9.79 -2.17
C GLY A 642 21.43 9.28 -1.64
N GLY A 643 20.28 9.58 -2.25
CA GLY A 643 18.96 9.09 -1.81
C GLY A 643 18.51 9.58 -0.43
N SER A 644 19.17 10.60 0.15
CA SER A 644 18.78 11.17 1.45
C SER A 644 17.87 12.36 1.24
N LEU A 645 16.62 12.22 1.68
CA LEU A 645 15.64 13.30 1.65
C LEU A 645 16.04 14.43 2.61
N VAL A 646 16.65 14.10 3.75
CA VAL A 646 17.09 15.09 4.76
C VAL A 646 18.23 15.98 4.25
N THR A 647 19.16 15.45 3.46
CA THR A 647 20.23 16.29 2.85
C THR A 647 19.70 17.16 1.72
N CYS A 648 18.74 16.66 0.92
CA CYS A 648 18.01 17.49 -0.03
C CYS A 648 17.31 18.65 0.69
N GLU A 649 16.64 18.37 1.81
CA GLU A 649 15.95 19.38 2.61
C GLU A 649 16.90 20.42 3.21
N PHE A 650 18.05 20.01 3.75
CA PHE A 650 19.07 20.93 4.28
C PHE A 650 19.60 21.90 3.21
N LEU A 651 19.89 21.40 2.01
CA LEU A 651 20.36 22.22 0.88
C LEU A 651 19.27 23.20 0.43
N LEU A 652 18.02 22.75 0.30
CA LEU A 652 16.87 23.62 -0.02
C LEU A 652 16.64 24.69 1.06
N GLN A 653 16.82 24.35 2.34
CA GLN A 653 16.79 25.33 3.42
C GLN A 653 17.97 26.31 3.37
N ASN A 654 19.10 25.94 2.79
CA ASN A 654 20.21 26.85 2.49
C ASN A 654 20.16 27.46 1.07
N ALA A 655 18.98 27.47 0.43
CA ALA A 655 18.73 28.12 -0.87
C ALA A 655 19.43 27.46 -2.08
N ALA A 656 19.54 26.13 -2.07
CA ALA A 656 19.82 25.37 -3.28
C ALA A 656 18.75 25.60 -4.35
N ASN A 657 19.18 25.77 -5.60
CA ASN A 657 18.29 25.93 -6.75
C ASN A 657 17.74 24.56 -7.18
N VAL A 658 16.46 24.32 -6.85
CA VAL A 658 15.74 23.08 -7.18
C VAL A 658 15.66 22.79 -8.69
N ASN A 659 15.95 23.78 -9.54
CA ASN A 659 15.87 23.72 -11.00
C ASN A 659 17.23 23.77 -11.71
N GLN A 660 18.36 23.77 -10.99
CA GLN A 660 19.68 23.82 -11.62
C GLN A 660 20.01 22.48 -12.31
N GLN A 661 20.26 22.55 -13.62
CA GLN A 661 20.52 21.38 -14.47
C GLN A 661 22.00 21.03 -14.55
N ASP A 662 22.29 19.74 -14.74
CA ASP A 662 23.61 19.21 -15.09
C ASP A 662 23.97 19.46 -16.58
N ALA A 663 25.11 18.95 -17.03
CA ALA A 663 25.60 19.08 -18.40
C ALA A 663 24.72 18.36 -19.44
N GLN A 664 23.87 17.42 -19.01
CA GLN A 664 22.86 16.75 -19.84
C GLN A 664 21.49 17.44 -19.75
N GLY A 665 21.38 18.62 -19.12
CA GLY A 665 20.10 19.31 -18.97
C GLY A 665 19.18 18.69 -17.89
N ARG A 666 19.68 17.79 -17.04
CA ARG A 666 18.86 17.11 -16.02
C ARG A 666 19.00 17.82 -14.68
N GLY A 667 17.88 18.36 -14.19
CA GLY A 667 17.78 18.92 -12.83
C GLY A 667 17.49 17.86 -11.76
N PRO A 668 17.49 18.22 -10.46
CA PRO A 668 17.20 17.30 -9.33
C PRO A 668 15.93 16.46 -9.50
N LEU A 669 14.87 17.02 -10.09
CA LEU A 669 13.62 16.30 -10.36
C LEU A 669 13.78 15.18 -11.40
N HIS A 670 14.63 15.37 -12.42
CA HIS A 670 14.95 14.35 -13.42
C HIS A 670 15.73 13.21 -12.76
N HIS A 671 16.80 13.52 -12.03
CA HIS A 671 17.60 12.53 -11.29
C HIS A 671 16.75 11.72 -10.30
N ALA A 672 15.88 12.38 -9.52
CA ALA A 672 14.98 11.68 -8.58
C ALA A 672 13.95 10.79 -9.29
N THR A 673 13.54 11.17 -10.50
CA THR A 673 12.65 10.36 -11.32
C THR A 673 13.36 9.13 -11.89
N ILE A 674 14.56 9.31 -12.46
CA ILE A 674 15.39 8.23 -13.03
C ILE A 674 15.70 7.17 -11.96
N LEU A 675 16.04 7.60 -10.74
CA LEU A 675 16.33 6.71 -9.61
C LEU A 675 15.07 6.15 -8.92
N GLY A 676 13.85 6.55 -9.34
CA GLY A 676 12.61 6.09 -8.73
C GLY A 676 12.36 6.60 -7.30
N HIS A 677 13.04 7.67 -6.88
CA HIS A 677 12.98 8.22 -5.51
C HIS A 677 11.72 9.07 -5.28
N THR A 678 10.56 8.42 -5.19
CA THR A 678 9.21 9.04 -5.02
C THR A 678 9.14 10.12 -3.93
N GLY A 679 9.83 9.92 -2.80
CA GLY A 679 9.90 10.91 -1.71
C GLY A 679 10.63 12.20 -2.10
N GLN A 680 11.75 12.09 -2.83
CA GLN A 680 12.51 13.24 -3.33
C GLN A 680 11.77 13.97 -4.44
N VAL A 681 11.09 13.24 -5.34
CA VAL A 681 10.16 13.84 -6.32
C VAL A 681 9.10 14.69 -5.62
N CYS A 682 8.41 14.14 -4.62
CA CYS A 682 7.41 14.87 -3.85
C CYS A 682 7.98 16.13 -3.17
N LEU A 683 9.17 16.03 -2.57
CA LEU A 683 9.88 17.17 -1.97
C LEU A 683 10.15 18.29 -3.00
N PHE A 684 10.70 17.94 -4.17
CA PHE A 684 11.04 18.93 -5.19
C PHE A 684 9.79 19.60 -5.79
N LEU A 685 8.70 18.86 -6.00
CA LEU A 685 7.42 19.42 -6.42
C LEU A 685 6.86 20.40 -5.38
N LYS A 686 6.86 20.05 -4.08
CA LYS A 686 6.50 20.96 -2.97
C LYS A 686 7.34 22.26 -2.96
N ARG A 687 8.57 22.21 -3.49
CA ARG A 687 9.54 23.33 -3.49
C ARG A 687 9.66 24.03 -4.85
N GLY A 688 8.73 23.80 -5.78
CA GLY A 688 8.64 24.56 -7.04
C GLY A 688 9.56 24.07 -8.16
N ALA A 689 9.83 22.77 -8.20
CA ALA A 689 10.55 22.17 -9.32
C ALA A 689 9.75 22.26 -10.64
N ASN A 690 10.43 22.64 -11.71
CA ASN A 690 9.85 22.82 -13.03
C ASN A 690 9.61 21.45 -13.69
N GLN A 691 8.34 21.04 -13.72
CA GLN A 691 7.87 19.81 -14.34
C GLN A 691 7.91 19.83 -15.87
N LYS A 692 8.01 21.03 -16.47
CA LYS A 692 8.03 21.28 -17.92
C LYS A 692 9.47 21.41 -18.45
N ALA A 693 10.49 21.36 -17.58
CA ALA A 693 11.88 21.30 -18.00
C ALA A 693 12.14 19.98 -18.74
N ALA A 694 12.92 20.05 -19.81
CA ALA A 694 13.37 18.91 -20.59
C ALA A 694 14.91 18.85 -20.57
N ASP A 695 15.45 17.64 -20.69
CA ASP A 695 16.87 17.39 -20.84
C ASP A 695 17.33 17.48 -22.32
N ILE A 696 18.60 17.13 -22.61
CA ILE A 696 19.14 17.16 -23.98
C ILE A 696 18.50 16.14 -24.95
N GLU A 697 17.77 15.14 -24.44
CA GLU A 697 16.99 14.17 -25.23
C GLU A 697 15.52 14.59 -25.36
N GLU A 698 15.20 15.85 -25.03
CA GLU A 698 13.85 16.41 -24.91
C GLU A 698 12.96 15.68 -23.88
N LYS A 699 13.55 14.86 -22.98
CA LYS A 699 12.81 14.11 -21.97
C LYS A 699 12.49 15.00 -20.78
N THR A 700 11.21 15.02 -20.42
CA THR A 700 10.71 15.64 -19.19
C THR A 700 10.69 14.61 -18.06
N PRO A 701 10.56 15.03 -16.78
CA PRO A 701 10.36 14.09 -15.68
C PRO A 701 9.12 13.20 -15.88
N LEU A 702 8.07 13.70 -16.56
CA LEU A 702 6.88 12.87 -16.82
C LEU A 702 7.15 11.79 -17.87
N SER A 703 7.89 12.06 -18.94
CA SER A 703 8.24 11.03 -19.92
C SER A 703 9.21 10.01 -19.30
N MET A 704 10.23 10.46 -18.57
CA MET A 704 11.13 9.56 -17.83
C MET A 704 10.39 8.61 -16.87
N ALA A 705 9.39 9.13 -16.14
CA ALA A 705 8.60 8.31 -15.21
C ALA A 705 7.72 7.27 -15.93
N VAL A 706 7.23 7.59 -17.14
CA VAL A 706 6.47 6.67 -18.00
C VAL A 706 7.40 5.61 -18.60
N ASP A 707 8.57 6.01 -19.12
CA ASP A 707 9.58 5.10 -19.69
C ASP A 707 10.11 4.11 -18.63
N ALA A 708 10.30 4.58 -17.40
CA ALA A 708 10.66 3.76 -16.23
C ALA A 708 9.50 2.98 -15.61
N ALA A 709 8.28 3.09 -16.16
CA ALA A 709 7.05 2.47 -15.66
C ALA A 709 6.72 2.74 -14.17
N ASN A 710 7.16 3.87 -13.62
CA ASN A 710 6.95 4.22 -12.20
C ASN A 710 5.60 4.93 -12.00
N ALA A 711 4.55 4.14 -11.75
CA ALA A 711 3.17 4.61 -11.63
C ALA A 711 2.96 5.68 -10.53
N ASP A 712 3.68 5.59 -9.41
CA ASP A 712 3.57 6.55 -8.31
C ASP A 712 4.09 7.93 -8.74
N ILE A 713 5.30 7.97 -9.34
CA ILE A 713 5.91 9.22 -9.82
C ILE A 713 5.08 9.83 -10.97
N VAL A 714 4.58 9.01 -11.90
CA VAL A 714 3.64 9.46 -12.95
C VAL A 714 2.39 10.10 -12.32
N THR A 715 1.87 9.54 -11.24
CA THR A 715 0.69 10.06 -10.54
C THR A 715 1.01 11.38 -9.84
N LEU A 716 2.12 11.47 -9.10
CA LEU A 716 2.58 12.71 -8.45
C LEU A 716 2.73 13.86 -9.46
N LEU A 717 3.40 13.61 -10.59
CA LEU A 717 3.66 14.61 -11.63
C LEU A 717 2.36 15.05 -12.33
N ARG A 718 1.44 14.12 -12.64
CA ARG A 718 0.14 14.49 -13.24
C ARG A 718 -0.72 15.33 -12.30
N LEU A 719 -0.74 15.01 -11.01
CA LEU A 719 -1.49 15.76 -10.01
C LEU A 719 -0.86 17.14 -9.73
N ALA A 720 0.47 17.23 -9.66
CA ALA A 720 1.17 18.50 -9.50
C ALA A 720 1.00 19.42 -10.72
N LYS A 721 1.00 18.88 -11.94
CA LYS A 721 0.63 19.62 -13.16
C LYS A 721 -0.81 20.16 -13.09
N MET A 722 -1.79 19.32 -12.74
CA MET A 722 -3.19 19.75 -12.60
C MET A 722 -3.35 20.88 -11.55
N ASN A 723 -2.65 20.79 -10.42
CA ASN A 723 -2.67 21.83 -9.38
C ASN A 723 -2.07 23.16 -9.87
N GLU A 724 -1.04 23.12 -10.71
CA GLU A 724 -0.46 24.32 -11.32
C GLU A 724 -1.42 24.96 -12.34
N GLU A 725 -2.05 24.15 -13.20
CA GLU A 725 -3.06 24.61 -14.16
C GLU A 725 -4.30 25.22 -13.46
N MET A 726 -4.74 24.64 -12.35
CA MET A 726 -5.82 25.22 -11.53
C MET A 726 -5.42 26.59 -10.94
N ARG A 727 -4.18 26.74 -10.47
CA ARG A 727 -3.67 28.01 -9.92
C ARG A 727 -3.48 29.07 -11.00
N GLU A 728 -3.06 28.69 -12.20
CA GLU A 728 -2.93 29.60 -13.36
C GLU A 728 -4.31 30.09 -13.85
N ALA A 729 -5.36 29.28 -13.72
CA ALA A 729 -6.74 29.65 -14.06
C ALA A 729 -7.40 30.66 -13.10
N GLU A 730 -6.87 30.82 -11.87
CA GLU A 730 -7.37 31.75 -10.84
C GLU A 730 -6.65 33.13 -10.85
N GLY A 731 -6.14 33.55 -12.02
CA GLY A 731 -5.31 34.74 -12.20
C GLY A 731 -5.94 36.09 -11.75
N PRO A 732 -5.10 37.11 -11.44
CA PRO A 732 -5.49 38.22 -10.58
C PRO A 732 -6.24 39.36 -11.30
N TYR A 733 -7.54 39.18 -11.57
CA TYR A 733 -8.43 40.27 -11.96
C TYR A 733 -9.88 40.02 -11.49
N MET A 734 -10.33 40.75 -10.47
CA MET A 734 -11.76 40.96 -10.17
C MET A 734 -11.93 42.25 -9.36
N GLN A 735 -11.69 43.38 -10.01
CA GLN A 735 -12.28 44.65 -9.61
C GLN A 735 -13.61 44.80 -10.34
N SER A 736 -14.68 45.16 -9.61
CA SER A 736 -16.08 45.30 -10.08
C SER A 736 -16.73 44.05 -10.68
N GLY A 737 -17.88 43.66 -10.11
CA GLY A 737 -18.57 42.44 -10.52
C GLY A 737 -19.40 42.58 -11.79
N GLN A 738 -19.35 41.57 -12.63
CA GLN A 738 -20.45 41.11 -13.48
C GLN A 738 -20.32 39.58 -13.66
N TYR A 739 -21.40 38.85 -13.42
CA TYR A 739 -21.42 37.40 -13.57
C TYR A 739 -21.43 37.02 -15.05
N PHE A 740 -20.37 36.38 -15.54
CA PHE A 740 -20.38 35.66 -16.81
C PHE A 740 -20.20 34.16 -16.57
N THR A 741 -21.32 33.43 -16.60
CA THR A 741 -21.34 31.98 -16.70
C THR A 741 -21.02 31.56 -18.13
N ASN A 742 -19.79 31.09 -18.38
CA ASN A 742 -19.36 30.16 -19.45
C ASN A 742 -17.83 30.25 -19.58
N SER A 743 -17.07 29.30 -19.03
CA SER A 743 -15.62 29.25 -19.29
C SER A 743 -15.32 28.52 -20.62
N PRO A 744 -14.26 28.88 -21.35
CA PRO A 744 -13.83 28.12 -22.53
C PRO A 744 -13.55 26.64 -22.21
N THR A 745 -13.09 26.38 -20.99
CA THR A 745 -12.83 25.04 -20.45
C THR A 745 -14.09 24.20 -20.34
N GLU A 746 -15.24 24.78 -19.99
CA GLU A 746 -16.52 24.05 -19.93
C GLU A 746 -17.02 23.66 -21.33
N MET A 747 -16.78 24.52 -22.34
CA MET A 747 -17.02 24.15 -23.75
C MET A 747 -16.10 23.04 -24.23
N GLN A 748 -14.80 23.08 -23.90
CA GLN A 748 -13.86 22.01 -24.25
C GLN A 748 -14.21 20.69 -23.53
N TYR A 749 -14.63 20.74 -22.27
CA TYR A 749 -15.08 19.56 -21.52
C TYR A 749 -16.35 18.96 -22.14
N ARG A 750 -17.34 19.79 -22.49
CA ARG A 750 -18.53 19.34 -23.25
C ARG A 750 -18.16 18.74 -24.60
N LYS A 751 -17.26 19.37 -25.36
CA LYS A 751 -16.87 18.90 -26.69
C LYS A 751 -16.18 17.54 -26.63
N CYS A 752 -15.22 17.38 -25.71
CA CYS A 752 -14.53 16.11 -25.47
C CYS A 752 -15.50 15.01 -24.98
N MET A 753 -16.44 15.34 -24.08
CA MET A 753 -17.49 14.40 -23.65
C MET A 753 -18.44 14.02 -24.81
N GLN A 754 -18.80 14.96 -25.68
CA GLN A 754 -19.68 14.72 -26.82
C GLN A 754 -18.99 13.88 -27.91
N GLU A 755 -17.70 14.13 -28.17
CA GLU A 755 -16.88 13.31 -29.07
C GLU A 755 -16.75 11.87 -28.52
N PHE A 756 -16.54 11.70 -27.21
CA PHE A 756 -16.48 10.38 -26.57
C PHE A 756 -17.84 9.63 -26.62
N ILE A 757 -18.96 10.33 -26.47
CA ILE A 757 -20.31 9.74 -26.55
C ILE A 757 -20.64 9.33 -28.00
N ASN A 758 -20.32 10.17 -28.99
CA ASN A 758 -20.60 9.86 -30.39
C ASN A 758 -19.74 8.69 -30.90
N LEU A 759 -18.49 8.55 -30.41
CA LEU A 759 -17.59 7.43 -30.73
C LEU A 759 -18.04 6.07 -30.15
N GLN A 760 -19.10 6.01 -29.34
CA GLN A 760 -19.68 4.76 -28.83
C GLN A 760 -21.05 4.40 -29.44
N LEU A 761 -21.55 5.18 -30.40
CA LEU A 761 -22.91 4.99 -30.95
C LEU A 761 -22.96 4.80 -32.48
N ASP A 762 -21.84 4.94 -33.19
CA ASP A 762 -21.75 4.71 -34.64
C ASP A 762 -20.82 3.53 -34.99
N GLU A 763 -21.33 2.29 -34.91
CA GLU A 763 -21.12 1.29 -35.96
C GLU A 763 -22.43 0.50 -36.18
N PRO A 764 -22.81 0.18 -37.44
CA PRO A 764 -24.09 -0.46 -37.80
C PRO A 764 -24.10 -1.99 -37.65
#